data_AF-B4NWJ4-F1
#
_entry.id   AF-B4NWJ4-F1
#
_cell.length_a   1.000
_cell.length_b   1.000
_cell.length_c   1.000
_cell.angle_alpha   90.00
_cell.angle_beta   90.00
_cell.angle_gamma   90.00
#
_symmetry.space_group_name_H-M   'P 1'
#
loop_
_entity.id
_entity.type
_entity.pdbx_description
1 polymer ?
#
loop_
_entity_poly.entity_id
_entity_poly.type
_entity_poly.pdbx_seq_one_letter_code
_entity_poly.pdbx_strand_id
1 'polypeptide(L)'
;MSSGQQLMADSPACSSSDHSPLAKKRRLELVGDGVRGKGKEEEEAGGATSSSNNYENHDKAGGVDISGNCQSETTSERQLELCVSSSTSDTCGVNAATKRAEKQKPKQSQGSGDYVSTSSAVEKEGSKQPEKRNYLDTTTIKSQEASSSGSATSNSNNNVSSSNNNSNTSTNNRQLEGSSSMAGNSAAAGGDIDESLYSRQLYVLGHDAMRRMANSDILLSGLGGLGLEIAKNVILGGVKSITLHDTATCGLHDLSSQFYLTEADIGKNRAEASCAQLAELNSYVRTVSHTGPLTEEFLRKFRVVVLTNSDGEEQQRIGKFAHENGIALIIAETRGLFAKVFCDFGESFTIYDQDGTQPISTMIASITHDAQGVVTCLDETRHGFNDGDYVTFSEVQGMQELNGCQPLKITVLGPYTFSIGDTSKFAEYKSGGVATQVKMPKTISFKSLAQATEEPEFLISDFAKLDSPATLHVAFNALSCYRKAHNGALPRPWNQEDANSFLEVVRASSSAEVDEKLVLQFAKICSGNTCPLDAAVGGIVAQEVLKACSGKFTPIYQWLYFDALECLPTEGVEEADAQPVGSRYDSQIAIFGKKFQEKLADSKWFIVGAGAIGCELLKNFGMLGLGTGKGQIFVTDMDLIEKSNLNRQFLFRPHDVQKPKSMTAADAIKRMNPEVNVTAYELRVGAETEKVFSEDFFGKLDGVANALDNVDARIYMDRKCIFNRIPLVETGTLGTLGNVQVIVPFATESYSSSQDPPEKSIPICTLKNFPNAIEHTLQWARDAFEGVFKQSAENAAQYIADPQFTERIAKLPGIQPLDILDSIKKALIDDKPKSFAHCVEWARLYWEDQYVNQIKQLLFNFPPDQITSSGQPFWSGPKRCPDPLVFDVNDPMHLDFIYAGANLRAEVYGIEQVRNRETIAELVQKVKVPEFKPRSGVKIETNEAAAAASANNFDDGELDQDRVDKIISELLKNADKTSKITPLEFEKDDDSNLHMDFIVACSNLRAANYKIPPADRHKSKLIAGKIIPAIATTTSVLSGLAVLEVIKLIVGHRDLVKFKNGFANLALPFMAFSEPVPAAKNTYYGKEWTLWDRFEVTGELSLQEFLNYFEENEKLKITMLSQGVSMLYSFFMPKAKCSERLPLPMSEVVRRVSKRRLEPHERSLVFEICCNDVDGEDVEVPYVRYTLP
;
A
#
# COMPACT_ATOMS: atom_id res chain seq x y z
N MET A 1 25.21 -8.85 -49.63
CA MET A 1 25.69 -9.99 -50.45
C MET A 1 26.40 -10.98 -49.53
N SER A 2 26.55 -12.25 -49.91
CA SER A 2 27.07 -13.32 -49.04
C SER A 2 28.29 -14.02 -49.64
N SER A 3 29.37 -14.13 -48.87
CA SER A 3 30.49 -15.08 -48.98
C SER A 3 31.44 -14.87 -47.78
N GLY A 4 32.09 -15.88 -47.16
CA GLY A 4 31.87 -17.33 -47.22
C GLY A 4 33.12 -18.16 -47.57
N GLN A 5 33.88 -18.63 -46.56
CA GLN A 5 34.85 -19.75 -46.53
C GLN A 5 35.40 -19.85 -45.06
N GLN A 6 35.62 -20.99 -44.39
CA GLN A 6 36.50 -22.16 -44.64
C GLN A 6 38.01 -21.84 -44.52
N LEU A 7 38.90 -22.64 -43.91
CA LEU A 7 38.80 -23.84 -43.04
C LEU A 7 40.23 -24.21 -42.49
N MET A 8 40.34 -25.13 -41.52
CA MET A 8 41.58 -25.85 -41.09
C MET A 8 42.70 -25.02 -40.39
N ALA A 9 43.60 -25.56 -39.54
CA ALA A 9 43.65 -26.82 -38.77
C ALA A 9 44.78 -26.80 -37.70
N ASP A 10 44.92 -27.92 -36.99
CA ASP A 10 46.08 -28.46 -36.25
C ASP A 10 46.39 -28.00 -34.80
N SER A 11 46.66 -29.03 -33.98
CA SER A 11 47.22 -29.02 -32.62
C SER A 11 48.36 -30.06 -32.58
N PRO A 12 49.17 -30.12 -31.50
CA PRO A 12 48.94 -31.24 -30.56
C PRO A 12 49.35 -30.99 -29.09
N ALA A 13 48.58 -31.63 -28.18
CA ALA A 13 48.95 -32.44 -26.99
C ALA A 13 50.18 -32.08 -26.08
N CYS A 14 50.22 -32.43 -24.78
CA CYS A 14 49.47 -33.46 -24.05
C CYS A 14 49.47 -33.27 -22.51
N SER A 15 48.50 -33.91 -21.83
CA SER A 15 48.50 -34.37 -20.39
C SER A 15 48.64 -33.33 -19.25
N SER A 16 47.93 -33.44 -18.11
CA SER A 16 46.85 -34.38 -17.70
C SER A 16 46.12 -33.91 -16.41
N SER A 17 44.91 -34.43 -16.19
CA SER A 17 44.08 -34.41 -14.95
C SER A 17 43.65 -33.03 -14.40
N ASP A 18 42.38 -32.61 -14.41
CA ASP A 18 41.10 -33.19 -13.90
C ASP A 18 40.84 -32.81 -12.43
N HIS A 19 39.65 -32.32 -12.01
CA HIS A 19 38.41 -32.08 -12.75
C HIS A 19 37.59 -30.93 -12.12
N SER A 20 36.88 -30.17 -12.96
CA SER A 20 35.65 -29.43 -12.60
C SER A 20 34.54 -29.81 -13.58
N PRO A 21 33.29 -29.35 -13.38
CA PRO A 21 32.78 -28.35 -14.32
C PRO A 21 31.80 -27.30 -13.75
N LEU A 22 31.70 -26.16 -14.44
CA LEU A 22 30.57 -25.23 -14.38
C LEU A 22 29.92 -25.11 -15.78
N ALA A 23 28.62 -24.82 -15.82
CA ALA A 23 27.82 -24.90 -17.04
C ALA A 23 27.89 -23.63 -17.93
N LYS A 24 27.69 -23.79 -19.24
CA LYS A 24 27.28 -22.70 -20.15
C LYS A 24 26.14 -23.13 -21.07
N LYS A 25 25.27 -22.15 -21.38
CA LYS A 25 24.04 -22.26 -22.17
C LYS A 25 24.36 -22.42 -23.67
N ARG A 26 23.51 -23.15 -24.43
CA ARG A 26 22.55 -22.55 -25.39
C ARG A 26 21.74 -23.58 -26.22
N ARG A 27 20.44 -23.28 -26.36
CA ARG A 27 19.57 -23.35 -27.56
C ARG A 27 19.74 -24.57 -28.51
N LEU A 28 18.69 -25.41 -28.59
CA LEU A 28 18.44 -26.23 -29.78
C LEU A 28 17.70 -25.41 -30.85
N GLU A 29 18.00 -25.69 -32.11
CA GLU A 29 17.05 -25.69 -33.22
C GLU A 29 17.09 -27.09 -33.86
N LEU A 30 15.99 -27.53 -34.46
CA LEU A 30 15.83 -28.88 -35.02
C LEU A 30 15.40 -28.83 -36.48
N VAL A 31 16.35 -29.08 -37.39
CA VAL A 31 16.11 -29.66 -38.72
C VAL A 31 17.32 -30.55 -39.05
N GLY A 32 17.20 -31.80 -39.52
CA GLY A 32 16.00 -32.60 -39.70
C GLY A 32 15.82 -33.16 -41.11
N ASP A 33 16.74 -33.99 -41.61
CA ASP A 33 16.45 -35.07 -42.58
C ASP A 33 17.64 -36.04 -42.73
N GLY A 34 17.47 -37.25 -43.32
CA GLY A 34 18.69 -37.97 -43.76
C GLY A 34 18.78 -39.50 -44.03
N VAL A 35 17.70 -40.27 -44.22
CA VAL A 35 17.70 -41.47 -45.12
C VAL A 35 18.47 -42.79 -44.74
N ARG A 36 17.72 -43.91 -44.71
CA ARG A 36 18.10 -45.38 -44.78
C ARG A 36 18.77 -46.05 -43.55
N GLY A 37 18.34 -47.23 -43.08
CA GLY A 37 17.12 -48.03 -43.35
C GLY A 37 17.30 -49.57 -43.40
N LYS A 38 16.18 -50.31 -43.61
CA LYS A 38 15.97 -51.78 -43.81
C LYS A 38 15.70 -52.66 -42.57
N GLY A 39 14.87 -53.71 -42.78
CA GLY A 39 14.62 -54.87 -41.88
C GLY A 39 13.43 -54.65 -40.93
N LYS A 40 12.17 -55.07 -41.17
CA LYS A 40 11.52 -56.11 -42.00
C LYS A 40 11.37 -57.49 -41.29
N GLU A 41 10.11 -57.95 -41.28
CA GLU A 41 9.58 -59.33 -41.16
C GLU A 41 9.42 -60.05 -39.79
N GLU A 42 8.14 -60.20 -39.42
CA GLU A 42 7.40 -61.47 -39.16
C GLU A 42 7.34 -62.13 -37.76
N GLU A 43 6.10 -62.56 -37.43
CA GLU A 43 5.67 -63.83 -36.79
C GLU A 43 6.29 -64.32 -35.45
N GLU A 44 5.56 -64.89 -34.48
CA GLU A 44 4.11 -65.07 -34.26
C GLU A 44 3.82 -65.50 -32.78
N ALA A 45 2.57 -65.90 -32.50
CA ALA A 45 2.11 -66.79 -31.42
C ALA A 45 1.82 -66.21 -30.01
N GLY A 46 0.82 -66.79 -29.32
CA GLY A 46 0.50 -66.49 -27.92
C GLY A 46 -0.76 -67.18 -27.35
N GLY A 47 -1.95 -66.83 -27.86
CA GLY A 47 -3.23 -67.35 -27.36
C GLY A 47 -3.67 -66.78 -25.99
N ALA A 48 -4.79 -67.19 -25.38
CA ALA A 48 -5.93 -67.97 -25.88
C ALA A 48 -7.17 -67.80 -24.96
N THR A 49 -8.37 -68.16 -25.46
CA THR A 49 -9.64 -68.41 -24.72
C THR A 49 -10.34 -67.22 -24.01
N SER A 50 -11.66 -67.19 -23.80
CA SER A 50 -12.82 -67.77 -24.55
C SER A 50 -14.16 -67.29 -23.96
N SER A 51 -15.25 -67.41 -24.74
CA SER A 51 -16.68 -67.42 -24.31
C SER A 51 -17.33 -66.11 -23.84
N SER A 52 -18.66 -65.95 -23.82
CA SER A 52 -19.72 -66.22 -24.83
C SER A 52 -21.08 -65.68 -24.33
N ASN A 53 -22.05 -65.46 -25.23
CA ASN A 53 -23.50 -65.30 -24.94
C ASN A 53 -23.91 -63.98 -24.21
N ASN A 54 -25.15 -63.47 -24.26
CA ASN A 54 -26.22 -63.56 -25.28
C ASN A 54 -27.32 -62.50 -24.98
N TYR A 55 -28.08 -62.13 -26.04
CA TYR A 55 -29.52 -61.78 -26.02
C TYR A 55 -30.05 -60.54 -25.24
N GLU A 56 -30.46 -59.54 -26.04
CA GLU A 56 -31.88 -59.16 -26.26
C GLU A 56 -32.80 -58.57 -25.15
N ASN A 57 -33.19 -57.30 -25.39
CA ASN A 57 -34.55 -56.86 -25.80
C ASN A 57 -35.54 -56.15 -24.85
N HIS A 58 -36.30 -55.23 -25.50
CA HIS A 58 -37.63 -54.67 -25.18
C HIS A 58 -37.76 -53.78 -23.91
N ASP A 59 -38.58 -52.72 -23.84
CA ASP A 59 -39.55 -52.05 -24.76
C ASP A 59 -39.93 -50.67 -24.13
N LYS A 60 -40.67 -49.68 -24.68
CA LYS A 60 -41.22 -49.17 -25.98
C LYS A 60 -41.83 -47.77 -25.61
N ALA A 61 -42.21 -46.78 -26.42
CA ALA A 61 -42.18 -46.38 -27.85
C ALA A 61 -42.41 -44.82 -27.85
N GLY A 62 -42.51 -44.02 -28.93
CA GLY A 62 -42.43 -44.19 -30.38
C GLY A 62 -43.23 -43.07 -31.12
N GLY A 63 -42.81 -42.68 -32.33
CA GLY A 63 -43.50 -41.68 -33.20
C GLY A 63 -42.49 -40.75 -33.93
N VAL A 64 -42.29 -40.72 -35.26
CA VAL A 64 -43.21 -40.55 -36.45
C VAL A 64 -43.51 -39.05 -36.70
N ASP A 65 -43.16 -38.40 -37.83
CA ASP A 65 -42.41 -38.86 -39.03
C ASP A 65 -42.00 -37.73 -40.03
N ILE A 66 -41.29 -38.12 -41.12
CA ILE A 66 -41.31 -37.56 -42.50
C ILE A 66 -40.63 -36.19 -42.85
N SER A 67 -39.50 -36.33 -43.56
CA SER A 67 -38.85 -35.54 -44.68
C SER A 67 -39.18 -34.06 -45.00
N GLY A 68 -38.27 -33.23 -45.55
CA GLY A 68 -36.85 -33.43 -45.93
C GLY A 68 -36.53 -33.21 -47.43
N ASN A 69 -35.26 -32.92 -47.80
CA ASN A 69 -34.65 -33.33 -49.09
C ASN A 69 -33.10 -33.19 -49.11
N CYS A 70 -32.44 -33.79 -50.10
CA CYS A 70 -30.97 -33.84 -50.33
C CYS A 70 -30.43 -32.57 -51.04
N GLN A 71 -29.14 -32.32 -51.32
CA GLN A 71 -27.94 -33.18 -51.50
C GLN A 71 -26.64 -32.52 -50.98
N SER A 72 -25.49 -33.21 -51.11
CA SER A 72 -24.15 -32.81 -50.61
C SER A 72 -23.03 -33.11 -51.62
N GLU A 73 -22.00 -32.26 -51.75
CA GLU A 73 -20.71 -32.65 -52.36
C GLU A 73 -19.48 -31.81 -51.89
N THR A 74 -18.61 -32.48 -51.12
CA THR A 74 -17.12 -32.40 -51.02
C THR A 74 -16.26 -31.11 -51.03
N THR A 75 -15.19 -31.20 -50.20
CA THR A 75 -13.74 -30.85 -50.41
C THR A 75 -13.07 -29.56 -49.87
N SER A 76 -12.11 -29.82 -48.95
CA SER A 76 -10.70 -29.34 -48.84
C SER A 76 -10.30 -27.88 -48.52
N GLU A 77 -9.56 -27.75 -47.41
CA GLU A 77 -8.23 -27.12 -47.22
C GLU A 77 -7.80 -25.85 -48.00
N ARG A 78 -7.16 -24.89 -47.28
CA ARG A 78 -5.71 -24.59 -47.43
C ARG A 78 -5.12 -23.65 -46.36
N GLN A 79 -3.79 -23.62 -46.30
CA GLN A 79 -2.95 -22.79 -45.39
C GLN A 79 -2.66 -21.39 -45.97
N LEU A 80 -2.13 -20.51 -45.11
CA LEU A 80 -1.56 -19.20 -45.47
C LEU A 80 -0.21 -19.33 -46.20
N GLU A 81 0.18 -18.27 -46.91
CA GLU A 81 1.52 -18.07 -47.51
C GLU A 81 2.24 -16.85 -46.88
N LEU A 82 3.44 -16.52 -47.35
CA LEU A 82 4.48 -15.80 -46.59
C LEU A 82 4.88 -14.40 -47.13
N CYS A 83 5.46 -13.63 -46.21
CA CYS A 83 6.55 -12.64 -46.42
C CYS A 83 6.27 -11.20 -46.92
N VAL A 84 7.29 -10.37 -46.67
CA VAL A 84 7.36 -8.90 -46.81
C VAL A 84 8.69 -8.52 -47.48
N SER A 85 8.68 -7.54 -48.41
CA SER A 85 9.87 -6.82 -48.92
C SER A 85 9.45 -5.64 -49.83
N SER A 86 10.25 -4.58 -50.09
CA SER A 86 11.33 -3.93 -49.30
C SER A 86 11.74 -2.57 -49.92
N SER A 87 12.52 -1.78 -49.18
CA SER A 87 13.70 -0.99 -49.63
C SER A 87 13.61 0.21 -50.62
N THR A 88 13.90 1.41 -50.06
CA THR A 88 14.96 2.40 -50.46
C THR A 88 14.86 3.38 -51.65
N SER A 89 15.44 4.57 -51.37
CA SER A 89 16.35 5.43 -52.19
C SER A 89 15.87 6.45 -53.25
N ASP A 90 16.15 7.72 -52.94
CA ASP A 90 16.97 8.69 -53.72
C ASP A 90 16.45 9.73 -54.76
N THR A 91 17.16 10.88 -54.71
CA THR A 91 17.45 11.90 -55.76
C THR A 91 16.43 12.99 -56.19
N CYS A 92 16.77 14.23 -55.80
CA CYS A 92 16.95 15.47 -56.60
C CYS A 92 16.12 15.77 -57.88
N GLY A 93 15.50 16.96 -57.91
CA GLY A 93 15.01 17.65 -59.13
C GLY A 93 14.03 18.80 -58.80
N VAL A 94 14.47 20.02 -58.48
CA VAL A 94 14.96 21.11 -59.39
C VAL A 94 13.83 21.76 -60.22
N ASN A 95 13.84 23.12 -60.25
CA ASN A 95 12.96 24.07 -60.97
C ASN A 95 11.55 24.34 -60.40
N ALA A 96 10.95 25.52 -60.61
CA ALA A 96 11.52 26.86 -60.84
C ALA A 96 10.42 27.95 -60.76
N ALA A 97 10.77 29.11 -60.17
CA ALA A 97 10.08 30.41 -60.34
C ALA A 97 8.61 30.48 -59.81
N THR A 98 7.95 31.65 -59.67
CA THR A 98 8.26 32.99 -60.19
C THR A 98 7.76 34.12 -59.26
N LYS A 99 8.45 35.28 -59.27
CA LYS A 99 7.97 36.70 -59.20
C LYS A 99 6.53 36.95 -58.65
N ARG A 100 6.25 37.94 -57.79
CA ARG A 100 6.87 39.27 -57.51
C ARG A 100 6.36 39.75 -56.13
N ALA A 101 7.05 40.61 -55.36
CA ALA A 101 7.04 42.09 -55.44
C ALA A 101 5.62 42.71 -55.44
N GLU A 102 5.29 43.78 -54.69
CA GLU A 102 6.15 44.69 -53.89
C GLU A 102 5.30 45.66 -53.00
N LYS A 103 5.99 46.43 -52.13
CA LYS A 103 5.65 47.81 -51.69
C LYS A 103 4.45 48.12 -50.73
N GLN A 104 4.85 48.71 -49.59
CA GLN A 104 4.45 50.05 -49.07
C GLN A 104 3.28 50.24 -48.07
N LYS A 105 3.67 50.76 -46.89
CA LYS A 105 2.95 51.69 -45.97
C LYS A 105 2.70 53.06 -46.69
N PRO A 106 2.10 54.13 -46.08
CA PRO A 106 1.49 54.29 -44.74
C PRO A 106 0.14 55.10 -44.74
N LYS A 107 -0.47 55.36 -43.55
CA LYS A 107 -0.72 56.72 -42.96
C LYS A 107 -1.69 56.74 -41.76
N GLN A 108 -1.74 57.90 -41.06
CA GLN A 108 -2.62 58.25 -39.94
C GLN A 108 -3.61 59.37 -40.32
N SER A 109 -4.80 59.39 -39.70
CA SER A 109 -5.69 60.56 -39.47
C SER A 109 -6.94 60.06 -38.70
N GLN A 110 -7.33 60.48 -37.48
CA GLN A 110 -7.61 61.79 -36.86
C GLN A 110 -9.13 62.07 -36.73
N GLY A 111 -9.56 62.49 -35.52
CA GLY A 111 -10.87 63.10 -35.19
C GLY A 111 -11.97 62.14 -34.68
N SER A 112 -12.93 62.56 -33.84
CA SER A 112 -13.05 63.78 -33.00
C SER A 112 -14.31 63.74 -32.09
N GLY A 113 -14.28 64.40 -30.92
CA GLY A 113 -15.43 64.62 -29.99
C GLY A 113 -15.26 63.93 -28.62
N ASP A 114 -15.65 64.50 -27.46
CA ASP A 114 -16.19 65.85 -27.20
C ASP A 114 -15.89 66.37 -25.76
N TYR A 115 -16.51 67.50 -25.33
CA TYR A 115 -16.03 68.42 -24.27
C TYR A 115 -16.26 68.10 -22.76
N VAL A 116 -15.19 68.31 -21.98
CA VAL A 116 -15.06 69.15 -20.74
C VAL A 116 -16.14 69.12 -19.61
N SER A 117 -15.76 68.51 -18.48
CA SER A 117 -15.83 68.97 -17.05
C SER A 117 -16.93 69.93 -16.52
N THR A 118 -17.60 69.55 -15.43
CA THR A 118 -17.65 70.28 -14.13
C THR A 118 -18.31 69.45 -13.01
N SER A 119 -18.41 69.98 -11.77
CA SER A 119 -18.80 69.27 -10.55
C SER A 119 -20.05 69.83 -9.85
N SER A 120 -20.55 69.11 -8.83
CA SER A 120 -21.60 69.51 -7.85
C SER A 120 -23.05 69.62 -8.39
N ALA A 121 -24.14 69.49 -7.60
CA ALA A 121 -24.40 68.80 -6.31
C ALA A 121 -25.93 68.81 -6.00
N VAL A 122 -26.39 67.93 -5.08
CA VAL A 122 -27.39 68.17 -3.98
C VAL A 122 -28.71 68.92 -4.32
N GLU A 123 -29.91 68.37 -4.08
CA GLU A 123 -30.73 68.34 -2.82
C GLU A 123 -32.09 67.65 -3.18
N LYS A 124 -33.08 67.23 -2.35
CA LYS A 124 -33.37 66.93 -0.91
C LYS A 124 -34.63 65.98 -0.94
N GLU A 125 -35.47 65.62 0.04
CA GLU A 125 -35.68 65.65 1.51
C GLU A 125 -36.63 64.46 1.81
N GLY A 126 -36.76 63.81 2.98
CA GLY A 126 -36.14 63.89 4.32
C GLY A 126 -36.72 62.73 5.16
N SER A 127 -36.57 62.57 6.48
CA SER A 127 -35.83 63.25 7.58
C SER A 127 -35.91 62.31 8.84
N LYS A 128 -35.60 62.58 10.13
CA LYS A 128 -35.29 63.81 10.91
C LYS A 128 -34.73 63.47 12.32
N GLN A 129 -33.61 64.11 12.72
CA GLN A 129 -33.28 64.59 14.10
C GLN A 129 -33.08 63.60 15.30
N PRO A 130 -32.46 64.01 16.45
CA PRO A 130 -31.11 64.62 16.53
C PRO A 130 -30.23 64.28 17.78
N GLU A 131 -28.91 64.44 17.60
CA GLU A 131 -27.84 64.98 18.49
C GLU A 131 -27.71 64.69 20.02
N LYS A 132 -26.44 64.42 20.41
CA LYS A 132 -25.73 65.13 21.51
C LYS A 132 -24.20 65.19 21.30
N ARG A 133 -23.43 65.81 22.23
CA ARG A 133 -22.24 66.62 21.88
C ARG A 133 -21.21 66.84 23.03
N ASN A 134 -20.02 67.35 22.63
CA ASN A 134 -18.94 68.03 23.41
C ASN A 134 -17.98 67.18 24.28
N TYR A 135 -16.90 67.74 24.90
CA TYR A 135 -15.66 68.39 24.37
C TYR A 135 -14.74 68.86 25.55
N LEU A 136 -13.39 68.80 25.38
CA LEU A 136 -12.33 69.27 26.34
C LEU A 136 -12.28 68.54 27.71
N ASP A 137 -11.18 68.44 28.49
CA ASP A 137 -9.74 68.85 28.41
C ASP A 137 -8.88 67.80 29.19
N THR A 138 -7.59 67.87 29.62
CA THR A 138 -6.54 68.93 29.79
C THR A 138 -5.12 68.29 29.78
N THR A 139 -4.04 69.09 29.83
CA THR A 139 -2.61 68.67 29.70
C THR A 139 -1.83 68.48 31.02
N THR A 140 -0.75 67.66 31.02
CA THR A 140 0.46 67.79 31.87
C THR A 140 1.69 67.16 31.16
N ILE A 141 2.93 67.53 31.53
CA ILE A 141 4.14 67.49 30.67
C ILE A 141 5.38 66.88 31.41
N LYS A 142 6.34 66.32 30.64
CA LYS A 142 7.72 65.78 30.94
C LYS A 142 7.82 64.24 30.92
N SER A 143 8.94 63.62 30.50
CA SER A 143 10.19 64.14 29.88
C SER A 143 10.92 63.05 29.07
N GLN A 144 11.91 63.44 28.26
CA GLN A 144 12.82 62.54 27.52
C GLN A 144 13.99 62.06 28.40
N GLU A 145 14.50 60.85 28.11
CA GLU A 145 15.92 60.43 28.01
C GLU A 145 15.94 58.89 27.85
N ALA A 146 16.74 58.15 27.07
CA ALA A 146 17.87 58.34 26.14
C ALA A 146 19.12 57.52 26.57
N SER A 147 19.83 56.98 25.57
CA SER A 147 21.22 56.45 25.60
C SER A 147 21.52 55.01 26.12
N SER A 148 21.79 54.13 25.15
CA SER A 148 23.10 53.48 24.88
C SER A 148 23.68 52.32 25.72
N SER A 149 23.86 51.18 25.04
CA SER A 149 25.09 50.36 24.90
C SER A 149 25.88 49.82 26.12
N GLY A 150 26.31 48.55 26.05
CA GLY A 150 27.38 48.02 26.92
C GLY A 150 27.72 46.55 26.64
N SER A 151 28.86 46.29 26.01
CA SER A 151 29.28 44.97 25.52
C SER A 151 29.95 44.05 26.56
N ALA A 152 29.57 42.76 26.52
CA ALA A 152 30.44 41.58 26.58
C ALA A 152 31.29 41.29 27.85
N THR A 153 31.98 40.13 27.78
CA THR A 153 32.93 39.50 28.74
C THR A 153 32.37 39.02 30.08
N SER A 154 32.90 37.96 30.71
CA SER A 154 33.58 36.75 30.21
C SER A 154 33.61 35.69 31.33
N ASN A 155 34.27 34.55 31.08
CA ASN A 155 34.66 33.51 32.05
C ASN A 155 33.49 32.69 32.64
N SER A 156 33.29 31.39 32.39
CA SER A 156 34.15 30.19 32.22
C SER A 156 34.25 29.33 33.49
N ASN A 157 34.14 28.02 33.26
CA ASN A 157 34.76 26.92 34.02
C ASN A 157 34.17 26.48 35.37
N ASN A 158 33.91 25.17 35.38
CA ASN A 158 34.35 24.19 36.38
C ASN A 158 33.48 23.85 37.61
N ASN A 159 32.72 22.76 37.42
CA ASN A 159 33.06 21.43 37.97
C ASN A 159 32.51 20.94 39.33
N VAL A 160 32.20 19.63 39.31
CA VAL A 160 32.52 18.63 40.36
C VAL A 160 31.72 18.73 41.68
N SER A 161 30.47 18.25 41.56
CA SER A 161 29.99 17.00 42.19
C SER A 161 29.76 16.86 43.71
N SER A 162 28.92 15.85 43.99
CA SER A 162 28.99 14.90 45.12
C SER A 162 28.06 15.09 46.34
N SER A 163 27.33 14.00 46.61
CA SER A 163 27.07 13.42 47.94
C SER A 163 26.05 14.04 48.92
N ASN A 164 24.87 13.40 48.93
CA ASN A 164 24.22 12.80 50.10
C ASN A 164 23.44 13.62 51.16
N ASN A 165 22.20 13.16 51.36
CA ASN A 165 21.49 12.92 52.64
C ASN A 165 21.07 14.09 53.55
N ASN A 166 19.77 14.41 53.51
CA ASN A 166 18.81 14.28 54.63
C ASN A 166 17.39 14.57 54.08
N SER A 167 16.41 13.65 54.09
CA SER A 167 15.66 13.04 55.21
C SER A 167 14.57 13.94 55.82
N ASN A 168 13.31 13.70 55.41
CA ASN A 168 12.01 13.98 56.08
C ASN A 168 11.71 15.44 56.57
N THR A 169 10.47 15.95 56.52
CA THR A 169 9.14 15.30 56.53
C THR A 169 8.06 16.24 55.95
N SER A 170 6.96 15.68 55.39
CA SER A 170 5.59 16.25 55.28
C SER A 170 5.39 17.72 54.83
N THR A 171 4.58 18.01 53.80
CA THR A 171 3.10 17.85 53.90
C THR A 171 2.39 17.59 52.55
N ASN A 172 1.25 16.90 52.66
CA ASN A 172 0.31 16.51 51.61
C ASN A 172 0.07 17.50 50.46
N ASN A 173 0.03 16.98 49.24
CA ASN A 173 -1.11 17.21 48.35
C ASN A 173 -1.43 15.89 47.61
N ARG A 174 -2.72 15.54 47.45
CA ARG A 174 -3.13 14.27 46.80
C ARG A 174 -3.66 14.53 45.40
N GLN A 175 -3.00 13.99 44.38
CA GLN A 175 -3.61 13.65 43.10
C GLN A 175 -3.71 12.13 42.97
N LEU A 176 -4.68 11.67 42.18
CA LEU A 176 -4.98 10.25 41.99
C LEU A 176 -4.26 9.77 40.72
N GLU A 177 -3.09 9.16 40.89
CA GLU A 177 -2.47 8.31 39.86
C GLU A 177 -2.81 6.85 40.15
N GLY A 178 -3.22 6.11 39.12
CA GLY A 178 -3.84 4.78 39.28
C GLY A 178 -3.87 3.93 38.02
N SER A 179 -2.96 4.16 37.07
CA SER A 179 -2.81 3.36 35.85
C SER A 179 -1.60 2.42 35.97
N SER A 180 -1.74 1.34 36.73
CA SER A 180 -0.73 0.27 36.79
C SER A 180 -0.77 -0.56 35.50
N SER A 181 0.30 -0.54 34.71
CA SER A 181 0.48 -1.48 33.61
C SER A 181 0.48 -2.93 34.12
N MET A 182 -0.20 -3.83 33.42
CA MET A 182 -0.23 -5.24 33.77
C MET A 182 1.13 -5.91 33.56
N ALA A 183 1.37 -6.99 34.31
CA ALA A 183 2.69 -7.60 34.39
C ALA A 183 3.13 -8.21 33.04
N GLY A 184 4.37 -8.02 32.56
CA GLY A 184 5.46 -7.24 33.13
C GLY A 184 6.12 -6.34 32.11
N ASN A 185 5.98 -5.01 32.29
CA ASN A 185 6.82 -4.01 31.63
C ASN A 185 7.28 -2.97 32.65
N SER A 186 8.29 -3.34 33.44
CA SER A 186 8.98 -2.42 34.35
C SER A 186 9.84 -1.47 33.52
N ALA A 187 9.33 -0.26 33.25
CA ALA A 187 10.01 0.76 32.45
C ALA A 187 11.30 1.28 33.14
N ALA A 188 12.35 0.49 33.07
CA ALA A 188 13.70 0.79 33.54
C ALA A 188 14.60 1.16 32.34
N ALA A 189 15.66 1.92 32.60
CA ALA A 189 16.51 2.45 31.54
C ALA A 189 17.41 1.40 30.88
N GLY A 190 16.95 0.80 29.77
CA GLY A 190 17.81 0.15 28.79
C GLY A 190 17.22 -1.09 28.10
N GLY A 191 16.91 -0.98 26.80
CA GLY A 191 16.80 -2.13 25.88
C GLY A 191 15.48 -2.30 25.14
N ASP A 192 14.37 -1.81 25.68
CA ASP A 192 13.03 -2.05 25.12
C ASP A 192 12.62 -1.05 24.04
N ILE A 193 11.83 -1.54 23.08
CA ILE A 193 11.35 -0.81 21.90
C ILE A 193 10.00 -0.18 22.24
N ASP A 194 9.80 1.11 21.94
CA ASP A 194 8.49 1.74 22.03
C ASP A 194 7.55 1.25 20.91
N GLU A 195 6.84 0.15 21.19
CA GLU A 195 5.88 -0.43 20.24
C GLU A 195 4.76 0.56 19.85
N SER A 196 4.42 1.54 20.68
CA SER A 196 3.37 2.52 20.36
C SER A 196 3.82 3.57 19.33
N LEU A 197 5.13 3.79 19.18
CA LEU A 197 5.72 4.56 18.08
C LEU A 197 6.01 3.67 16.87
N TYR A 198 6.69 2.53 17.09
CA TYR A 198 7.25 1.71 16.02
C TYR A 198 6.32 0.60 15.49
N SER A 199 5.11 0.44 16.04
CA SER A 199 4.12 -0.63 15.74
C SER A 199 4.17 -1.16 14.29
N ARG A 200 3.98 -0.29 13.30
CA ARG A 200 3.86 -0.71 11.88
C ARG A 200 5.18 -1.14 11.26
N GLN A 201 6.30 -0.57 11.71
CA GLN A 201 7.65 -0.94 11.29
C GLN A 201 8.14 -2.22 11.99
N LEU A 202 7.69 -2.45 13.23
CA LEU A 202 8.06 -3.62 14.02
C LEU A 202 7.55 -4.91 13.37
N TYR A 203 6.39 -4.87 12.71
CA TYR A 203 5.87 -5.95 11.86
C TYR A 203 6.63 -6.16 10.53
N VAL A 204 7.52 -5.23 10.14
CA VAL A 204 8.39 -5.33 8.94
C VAL A 204 9.76 -5.90 9.29
N LEU A 205 10.34 -5.41 10.40
CA LEU A 205 11.73 -5.70 10.79
C LEU A 205 11.82 -6.83 11.82
N GLY A 206 10.90 -6.87 12.80
CA GLY A 206 10.99 -7.69 14.00
C GLY A 206 11.89 -7.08 15.08
N HIS A 207 11.61 -7.39 16.36
CA HIS A 207 12.30 -6.81 17.52
C HIS A 207 13.82 -6.95 17.45
N ASP A 208 14.34 -8.09 17.02
CA ASP A 208 15.79 -8.33 17.02
C ASP A 208 16.55 -7.54 15.96
N ALA A 209 15.92 -7.23 14.82
CA ALA A 209 16.49 -6.32 13.83
C ALA A 209 16.56 -4.89 14.40
N MET A 210 15.46 -4.45 15.03
CA MET A 210 15.38 -3.13 15.66
C MET A 210 16.30 -2.98 16.88
N ARG A 211 16.49 -4.01 17.70
CA ARG A 211 17.49 -4.04 18.79
C ARG A 211 18.92 -3.83 18.27
N ARG A 212 19.26 -4.38 17.10
CA ARG A 212 20.58 -4.17 16.46
C ARG A 212 20.73 -2.77 15.85
N MET A 213 19.67 -2.24 15.25
CA MET A 213 19.61 -0.84 14.79
C MET A 213 19.77 0.17 15.93
N ALA A 214 19.05 -0.01 17.04
CA ALA A 214 19.12 0.82 18.24
C ALA A 214 20.48 0.79 18.97
N ASN A 215 21.41 -0.06 18.51
CA ASN A 215 22.81 -0.10 18.96
C ASN A 215 23.83 0.36 17.90
N SER A 216 23.39 0.71 16.69
CA SER A 216 24.24 1.10 15.56
C SER A 216 24.37 2.61 15.40
N ASP A 217 25.59 3.14 15.50
CA ASP A 217 25.91 4.55 15.21
C ASP A 217 26.22 4.75 13.72
N ILE A 218 25.62 5.78 13.10
CA ILE A 218 25.67 6.03 11.65
C ILE A 218 26.40 7.34 11.34
N LEU A 219 27.23 7.35 10.30
CA LEU A 219 27.74 8.58 9.68
C LEU A 219 27.10 8.76 8.30
N LEU A 220 26.64 9.98 8.02
CA LEU A 220 26.16 10.40 6.71
C LEU A 220 26.93 11.65 6.26
N SER A 221 27.59 11.57 5.11
CA SER A 221 28.46 12.63 4.58
C SER A 221 27.90 13.27 3.30
N GLY A 222 27.37 14.47 3.45
CA GLY A 222 26.69 15.29 2.44
C GLY A 222 25.19 15.44 2.77
N LEU A 223 24.73 16.67 3.01
CA LEU A 223 23.36 17.03 3.42
C LEU A 223 22.68 17.99 2.42
N GLY A 224 22.89 17.75 1.11
CA GLY A 224 21.92 18.14 0.08
C GLY A 224 20.65 17.26 0.15
N GLY A 225 19.72 17.39 -0.80
CA GLY A 225 18.42 16.70 -0.76
C GLY A 225 18.49 15.18 -0.58
N LEU A 226 19.30 14.46 -1.37
CA LEU A 226 19.53 13.02 -1.19
C LEU A 226 19.99 12.66 0.23
N GLY A 227 20.92 13.44 0.78
CA GLY A 227 21.40 13.26 2.15
C GLY A 227 20.30 13.49 3.19
N LEU A 228 19.55 14.59 3.05
CA LEU A 228 18.42 14.89 3.92
C LEU A 228 17.39 13.75 3.92
N GLU A 229 17.07 13.20 2.75
CA GLU A 229 16.11 12.11 2.59
C GLU A 229 16.60 10.81 3.27
N ILE A 230 17.89 10.49 3.13
CA ILE A 230 18.51 9.36 3.84
C ILE A 230 18.44 9.61 5.35
N ALA A 231 18.82 10.80 5.82
CA ALA A 231 18.77 11.15 7.24
C ALA A 231 17.35 11.01 7.81
N LYS A 232 16.34 11.57 7.12
CA LYS A 232 14.92 11.47 7.47
C LYS A 232 14.50 10.00 7.66
N ASN A 233 14.74 9.17 6.65
CA ASN A 233 14.35 7.76 6.69
C ASN A 233 15.13 6.94 7.74
N VAL A 234 16.43 7.19 7.95
CA VAL A 234 17.26 6.49 8.96
C VAL A 234 16.89 6.89 10.39
N ILE A 235 16.58 8.17 10.64
CA ILE A 235 16.13 8.66 11.95
C ILE A 235 14.75 8.10 12.30
N LEU A 236 13.81 8.10 11.35
CA LEU A 236 12.50 7.47 11.52
C LEU A 236 12.64 5.95 11.76
N GLY A 237 13.63 5.31 11.14
CA GLY A 237 13.97 3.90 11.32
C GLY A 237 14.39 3.52 12.74
N GLY A 238 14.90 4.45 13.56
CA GLY A 238 15.25 4.18 14.96
C GLY A 238 16.64 3.56 15.16
N VAL A 239 17.68 4.18 14.59
CA VAL A 239 19.09 3.85 14.89
C VAL A 239 19.58 4.47 16.21
N LYS A 240 20.72 4.02 16.75
CA LYS A 240 21.28 4.58 18.00
C LYS A 240 21.61 6.07 17.90
N SER A 241 22.33 6.43 16.84
CA SER A 241 22.70 7.81 16.54
C SER A 241 22.95 8.00 15.05
N ILE A 242 22.80 9.24 14.57
CA ILE A 242 23.27 9.66 13.27
C ILE A 242 24.12 10.92 13.42
N THR A 243 25.31 10.89 12.82
CA THR A 243 26.16 12.06 12.65
C THR A 243 26.00 12.58 11.24
N LEU A 244 25.47 13.80 11.13
CA LEU A 244 25.24 14.55 9.91
C LEU A 244 26.52 15.33 9.59
N HIS A 245 27.29 14.87 8.61
CA HIS A 245 28.52 15.54 8.17
C HIS A 245 28.29 16.29 6.86
N ASP A 246 28.65 17.57 6.80
CA ASP A 246 28.83 18.28 5.53
C ASP A 246 29.87 19.40 5.71
N THR A 247 30.62 19.69 4.64
CA THR A 247 31.56 20.81 4.58
C THR A 247 31.01 21.98 3.75
N ALA A 248 29.95 21.76 2.98
CA ALA A 248 29.31 22.79 2.16
C ALA A 248 28.38 23.70 2.96
N THR A 249 28.30 24.96 2.52
CA THR A 249 27.26 25.91 2.93
C THR A 249 26.03 25.82 2.04
N CYS A 250 24.86 26.16 2.58
CA CYS A 250 23.60 26.26 1.85
C CYS A 250 23.70 27.34 0.76
N GLY A 251 23.42 26.94 -0.47
CA GLY A 251 23.14 27.84 -1.60
C GLY A 251 21.67 27.73 -2.01
N LEU A 252 21.20 28.70 -2.81
CA LEU A 252 19.81 28.74 -3.27
C LEU A 252 19.36 27.45 -4.00
N HIS A 253 20.29 26.76 -4.68
CA HIS A 253 20.03 25.53 -5.40
C HIS A 253 19.73 24.31 -4.49
N ASP A 254 20.17 24.32 -3.22
CA ASP A 254 19.85 23.25 -2.27
C ASP A 254 18.34 23.17 -2.01
N LEU A 255 17.65 24.32 -2.01
CA LEU A 255 16.21 24.44 -1.75
C LEU A 255 15.32 23.78 -2.82
N SER A 256 15.91 23.23 -3.90
CA SER A 256 15.23 22.39 -4.90
C SER A 256 14.75 21.05 -4.35
N SER A 257 15.48 20.47 -3.40
CA SER A 257 15.15 19.17 -2.80
C SER A 257 15.50 19.02 -1.31
N GLN A 258 16.29 19.93 -0.75
CA GLN A 258 16.58 19.98 0.68
C GLN A 258 15.42 20.70 1.41
N PHE A 259 14.39 19.94 1.76
CA PHE A 259 13.11 20.44 2.31
C PHE A 259 13.17 20.99 3.74
N TYR A 260 14.35 21.02 4.38
CA TYR A 260 14.58 21.63 5.70
C TYR A 260 15.46 22.89 5.68
N LEU A 261 15.95 23.31 4.50
CA LEU A 261 16.63 24.59 4.32
C LEU A 261 15.66 25.67 3.84
N THR A 262 15.79 26.87 4.38
CA THR A 262 15.06 28.09 3.95
C THR A 262 16.03 29.12 3.37
N GLU A 263 15.51 30.18 2.75
CA GLU A 263 16.36 31.29 2.27
C GLU A 263 17.15 31.96 3.41
N ALA A 264 16.61 31.93 4.64
CA ALA A 264 17.28 32.42 5.84
C ALA A 264 18.43 31.51 6.32
N ASP A 265 18.68 30.38 5.66
CA ASP A 265 19.79 29.46 5.92
C ASP A 265 20.94 29.56 4.91
N ILE A 266 20.77 30.33 3.83
CA ILE A 266 21.81 30.54 2.81
C ILE A 266 23.09 31.08 3.47
N GLY A 267 24.22 30.42 3.18
CA GLY A 267 25.52 30.71 3.79
C GLY A 267 25.83 29.99 5.11
N LYS A 268 24.85 29.37 5.78
CA LYS A 268 25.09 28.45 6.93
C LYS A 268 25.57 27.09 6.42
N ASN A 269 26.22 26.28 7.25
CA ASN A 269 26.51 24.88 6.92
C ASN A 269 25.22 24.05 6.81
N ARG A 270 25.11 23.19 5.78
CA ARG A 270 23.87 22.43 5.50
C ARG A 270 23.51 21.42 6.60
N ALA A 271 24.52 20.75 7.19
CA ALA A 271 24.30 19.80 8.27
C ALA A 271 23.93 20.52 9.57
N GLU A 272 24.57 21.63 9.91
CA GLU A 272 24.25 22.41 11.11
C GLU A 272 22.84 23.02 11.05
N ALA A 273 22.44 23.57 9.89
CA ALA A 273 21.14 24.20 9.70
C ALA A 273 19.97 23.18 9.81
N SER A 274 20.11 21.99 9.22
CA SER A 274 19.05 20.97 9.23
C SER A 274 19.04 20.05 10.46
N CYS A 275 20.11 20.05 11.28
CA CYS A 275 20.27 19.13 12.41
C CYS A 275 19.12 19.16 13.43
N ALA A 276 18.57 20.35 13.73
CA ALA A 276 17.49 20.49 14.70
C ALA A 276 16.18 19.86 14.21
N GLN A 277 15.77 20.17 12.97
CA GLN A 277 14.52 19.65 12.38
C GLN A 277 14.60 18.14 12.12
N LEU A 278 15.79 17.61 11.82
CA LEU A 278 16.04 16.17 11.75
C LEU A 278 15.94 15.50 13.14
N ALA A 279 16.47 16.13 14.21
CA ALA A 279 16.37 15.60 15.57
C ALA A 279 14.91 15.53 16.08
N GLU A 280 14.03 16.44 15.63
CA GLU A 280 12.60 16.41 15.98
C GLU A 280 11.84 15.19 15.44
N LEU A 281 12.34 14.52 14.40
CA LEU A 281 11.66 13.37 13.79
C LEU A 281 11.56 12.17 14.72
N ASN A 282 12.57 11.95 15.57
CA ASN A 282 12.60 10.82 16.48
C ASN A 282 13.53 11.09 17.68
N SER A 283 12.92 11.38 18.83
CA SER A 283 13.63 11.68 20.09
C SER A 283 14.46 10.51 20.65
N TYR A 284 14.28 9.29 20.15
CA TYR A 284 15.12 8.14 20.50
C TYR A 284 16.45 8.12 19.74
N VAL A 285 16.57 8.82 18.61
CA VAL A 285 17.79 8.82 17.78
C VAL A 285 18.63 10.04 18.10
N ARG A 286 19.85 9.82 18.62
CA ARG A 286 20.78 10.94 18.84
C ARG A 286 21.27 11.48 17.50
N THR A 287 20.74 12.63 17.09
CA THR A 287 21.15 13.36 15.89
C THR A 287 22.15 14.46 16.25
N VAL A 288 23.29 14.53 15.57
CA VAL A 288 24.35 15.55 15.78
C VAL A 288 24.97 15.99 14.45
N SER A 289 25.41 17.24 14.34
CA SER A 289 26.17 17.74 13.18
C SER A 289 27.69 17.58 13.35
N HIS A 290 28.41 17.50 12.24
CA HIS A 290 29.87 17.56 12.17
C HIS A 290 30.33 18.31 10.91
N THR A 291 31.36 19.14 11.04
CA THR A 291 31.91 19.97 9.95
C THR A 291 33.43 19.85 9.81
N GLY A 292 34.05 18.92 10.57
CA GLY A 292 35.47 18.62 10.53
C GLY A 292 35.83 17.47 9.58
N PRO A 293 37.13 17.24 9.32
CA PRO A 293 37.58 16.24 8.36
C PRO A 293 37.31 14.80 8.80
N LEU A 294 36.96 13.94 7.85
CA LEU A 294 36.68 12.51 8.06
C LEU A 294 37.96 11.68 8.26
N THR A 295 38.63 11.88 9.40
CA THR A 295 39.82 11.11 9.78
C THR A 295 39.49 9.65 10.06
N GLU A 296 40.46 8.75 9.91
CA GLU A 296 40.30 7.32 10.22
C GLU A 296 39.85 7.06 11.66
N GLU A 297 40.37 7.84 12.63
CA GLU A 297 39.95 7.77 14.03
C GLU A 297 38.49 8.21 14.23
N PHE A 298 37.99 9.13 13.40
CA PHE A 298 36.58 9.51 13.40
C PHE A 298 35.71 8.41 12.77
N LEU A 299 36.12 7.86 11.62
CA LEU A 299 35.39 6.80 10.89
C LEU A 299 35.21 5.53 11.74
N ARG A 300 36.20 5.15 12.56
CA ARG A 300 36.15 4.01 13.50
C ARG A 300 35.00 4.03 14.52
N LYS A 301 34.28 5.15 14.65
CA LYS A 301 33.19 5.34 15.63
C LYS A 301 31.83 4.84 15.12
N PHE A 302 31.73 4.47 13.84
CA PHE A 302 30.47 4.18 13.16
C PHE A 302 30.36 2.74 12.69
N ARG A 303 29.13 2.20 12.70
CA ARG A 303 28.78 0.89 12.13
C ARG A 303 28.56 0.97 10.62
N VAL A 304 28.00 2.09 10.15
CA VAL A 304 27.70 2.37 8.75
C VAL A 304 28.17 3.78 8.39
N VAL A 305 28.83 3.92 7.23
CA VAL A 305 29.25 5.20 6.65
C VAL A 305 28.57 5.36 5.29
N VAL A 306 27.77 6.41 5.15
CA VAL A 306 27.07 6.77 3.91
C VAL A 306 27.71 8.01 3.29
N LEU A 307 28.07 7.95 2.01
CA LEU A 307 28.68 9.06 1.27
C LEU A 307 27.77 9.54 0.13
N THR A 308 27.44 10.84 0.10
CA THR A 308 26.60 11.44 -0.96
C THR A 308 27.23 12.63 -1.69
N ASN A 309 28.28 13.25 -1.14
CA ASN A 309 28.89 14.46 -1.70
C ASN A 309 30.45 14.45 -1.73
N SER A 310 31.09 13.32 -1.42
CA SER A 310 32.55 13.15 -1.54
C SER A 310 32.98 12.89 -2.98
N ASP A 311 34.15 13.37 -3.39
CA ASP A 311 34.75 13.04 -4.69
C ASP A 311 35.31 11.60 -4.74
N GLY A 312 35.73 11.15 -5.94
CA GLY A 312 36.24 9.80 -6.17
C GLY A 312 37.51 9.43 -5.40
N GLU A 313 38.37 10.41 -5.05
CA GLU A 313 39.61 10.15 -4.31
C GLU A 313 39.29 9.87 -2.83
N GLU A 314 38.38 10.67 -2.25
CA GLU A 314 37.83 10.46 -0.91
C GLU A 314 36.93 9.21 -0.82
N GLN A 315 36.13 8.91 -1.86
CA GLN A 315 35.34 7.67 -1.96
C GLN A 315 36.25 6.44 -1.89
N GLN A 316 37.37 6.41 -2.64
CA GLN A 316 38.33 5.30 -2.59
C GLN A 316 39.10 5.22 -1.26
N ARG A 317 39.51 6.35 -0.68
CA ARG A 317 40.18 6.39 0.63
C ARG A 317 39.28 5.83 1.73
N ILE A 318 38.06 6.34 1.85
CA ILE A 318 37.10 5.89 2.86
C ILE A 318 36.64 4.46 2.59
N GLY A 319 36.39 4.09 1.33
CA GLY A 319 35.92 2.75 0.97
C GLY A 319 36.93 1.65 1.30
N LYS A 320 38.21 1.85 0.94
CA LYS A 320 39.29 0.95 1.36
C LYS A 320 39.32 0.80 2.89
N PHE A 321 39.31 1.94 3.60
CA PHE A 321 39.40 1.94 5.05
C PHE A 321 38.20 1.25 5.72
N ALA A 322 36.99 1.46 5.21
CA ALA A 322 35.78 0.84 5.74
C ALA A 322 35.82 -0.69 5.60
N HIS A 323 36.18 -1.17 4.41
CA HIS A 323 36.35 -2.59 4.09
C HIS A 323 37.38 -3.27 5.01
N GLU A 324 38.60 -2.71 5.11
CA GLU A 324 39.69 -3.22 5.95
C GLU A 324 39.37 -3.23 7.46
N ASN A 325 38.30 -2.55 7.91
CA ASN A 325 37.95 -2.42 9.32
C ASN A 325 36.51 -2.89 9.66
N GLY A 326 35.81 -3.57 8.75
CA GLY A 326 34.48 -4.14 8.99
C GLY A 326 33.36 -3.11 9.20
N ILE A 327 33.54 -1.91 8.67
CA ILE A 327 32.55 -0.82 8.66
C ILE A 327 31.76 -0.93 7.35
N ALA A 328 30.43 -0.92 7.42
CA ALA A 328 29.62 -0.96 6.21
C ALA A 328 29.67 0.37 5.46
N LEU A 329 30.01 0.34 4.17
CA LEU A 329 30.04 1.49 3.28
C LEU A 329 28.81 1.49 2.38
N ILE A 330 28.18 2.66 2.23
CA ILE A 330 27.22 2.93 1.16
C ILE A 330 27.61 4.23 0.46
N ILE A 331 27.64 4.24 -0.87
CA ILE A 331 27.87 5.45 -1.67
C ILE A 331 26.64 5.67 -2.56
N ALA A 332 26.10 6.88 -2.60
CA ALA A 332 24.96 7.20 -3.46
C ALA A 332 25.04 8.61 -4.03
N GLU A 333 24.79 8.79 -5.32
CA GLU A 333 24.75 10.11 -5.96
C GLU A 333 23.55 10.23 -6.90
N THR A 334 22.82 11.35 -6.81
CA THR A 334 21.81 11.80 -7.78
C THR A 334 22.40 12.90 -8.67
N ARG A 335 22.09 12.84 -9.98
CA ARG A 335 22.60 13.74 -11.03
C ARG A 335 21.50 13.94 -12.08
N GLY A 336 20.73 15.01 -12.00
CA GLY A 336 19.60 15.27 -12.89
C GLY A 336 18.48 14.24 -12.73
N LEU A 337 18.36 13.33 -13.70
CA LEU A 337 17.44 12.18 -13.68
C LEU A 337 18.15 10.83 -13.50
N PHE A 338 19.45 10.84 -13.19
CA PHE A 338 20.30 9.66 -13.02
C PHE A 338 20.69 9.44 -11.56
N ALA A 339 20.87 8.19 -11.17
CA ALA A 339 21.36 7.80 -9.87
C ALA A 339 22.35 6.62 -9.92
N LYS A 340 23.27 6.59 -8.96
CA LYS A 340 24.06 5.40 -8.59
C LYS A 340 23.91 5.11 -7.10
N VAL A 341 23.96 3.84 -6.73
CA VAL A 341 24.13 3.34 -5.36
C VAL A 341 25.15 2.21 -5.37
N PHE A 342 26.04 2.18 -4.39
CA PHE A 342 27.02 1.12 -4.14
C PHE A 342 26.93 0.66 -2.69
N CYS A 343 27.01 -0.64 -2.44
CA CYS A 343 27.07 -1.22 -1.09
C CYS A 343 28.27 -2.17 -0.94
N ASP A 344 29.04 -1.97 0.13
CA ASP A 344 30.13 -2.84 0.56
C ASP A 344 30.07 -3.03 2.08
N PHE A 345 29.61 -4.20 2.51
CA PHE A 345 29.49 -4.53 3.94
C PHE A 345 30.64 -5.43 4.44
N GLY A 346 31.76 -5.47 3.70
CA GLY A 346 32.97 -6.21 4.03
C GLY A 346 32.95 -7.69 3.65
N GLU A 347 34.07 -8.37 3.90
CA GLU A 347 34.30 -9.77 3.50
C GLU A 347 33.38 -10.81 4.17
N SER A 348 32.64 -10.45 5.23
CA SER A 348 31.83 -11.40 6.00
C SER A 348 30.61 -10.72 6.65
N PHE A 349 29.59 -10.45 5.85
CA PHE A 349 28.31 -9.90 6.30
C PHE A 349 27.25 -11.00 6.42
N THR A 350 26.71 -11.21 7.63
CA THR A 350 25.69 -12.23 7.89
C THR A 350 24.27 -11.66 7.82
N ILE A 351 23.49 -12.19 6.88
CA ILE A 351 22.04 -12.04 6.81
C ILE A 351 21.41 -13.12 7.68
N TYR A 352 20.55 -12.74 8.63
CA TYR A 352 19.80 -13.67 9.49
C TYR A 352 18.46 -14.09 8.89
N ASP A 353 17.89 -13.25 8.02
CA ASP A 353 16.63 -13.47 7.31
C ASP A 353 16.69 -12.69 5.99
N GLN A 354 16.52 -13.38 4.87
CA GLN A 354 16.81 -12.86 3.53
C GLN A 354 15.65 -12.06 2.91
N ASP A 355 14.43 -12.25 3.41
CA ASP A 355 13.21 -11.82 2.72
C ASP A 355 12.11 -11.27 3.65
N GLY A 356 12.19 -11.52 4.97
CA GLY A 356 11.21 -11.05 5.94
C GLY A 356 9.84 -11.72 5.90
N THR A 357 9.64 -12.71 5.04
CA THR A 357 8.40 -13.49 4.99
C THR A 357 8.28 -14.34 6.25
N GLN A 358 7.06 -14.47 6.77
CA GLN A 358 6.78 -15.33 7.91
C GLN A 358 7.17 -16.78 7.58
N PRO A 359 7.89 -17.51 8.45
CA PRO A 359 8.30 -18.88 8.17
C PRO A 359 7.09 -19.78 7.90
N ILE A 360 7.10 -20.42 6.73
CA ILE A 360 5.97 -21.24 6.27
C ILE A 360 5.78 -22.44 7.22
N SER A 361 4.54 -22.87 7.45
CA SER A 361 4.22 -24.07 8.24
C SER A 361 3.13 -24.90 7.56
N THR A 362 3.20 -26.22 7.69
CA THR A 362 2.22 -27.16 7.11
C THR A 362 1.88 -28.30 8.08
N MET A 363 0.64 -28.77 8.02
CA MET A 363 0.14 -29.92 8.79
C MET A 363 0.50 -31.24 8.11
N ILE A 364 0.83 -32.25 8.90
CA ILE A 364 1.32 -33.55 8.42
C ILE A 364 0.19 -34.59 8.40
N ALA A 365 0.07 -35.33 7.30
CA ALA A 365 -0.75 -36.53 7.20
C ALA A 365 0.03 -37.79 7.61
N SER A 366 1.25 -37.94 7.08
CA SER A 366 2.12 -39.10 7.31
C SER A 366 3.60 -38.78 7.15
N ILE A 367 4.45 -39.59 7.76
CA ILE A 367 5.90 -39.64 7.54
C ILE A 367 6.27 -41.11 7.33
N THR A 368 6.94 -41.46 6.23
CA THR A 368 7.41 -42.84 6.02
C THR A 368 8.58 -43.16 6.95
N HIS A 369 8.71 -44.42 7.36
CA HIS A 369 9.85 -44.94 8.13
C HIS A 369 10.77 -45.70 7.16
N ASP A 370 11.70 -44.98 6.53
CA ASP A 370 12.57 -45.50 5.46
C ASP A 370 13.87 -44.68 5.34
N ALA A 371 14.83 -45.17 4.56
CA ALA A 371 16.08 -44.47 4.21
C ALA A 371 15.85 -43.15 3.44
N GLN A 372 14.63 -42.94 2.92
CA GLN A 372 14.08 -41.64 2.51
C GLN A 372 12.71 -41.46 3.17
N GLY A 373 12.69 -40.85 4.36
CA GLY A 373 11.49 -40.42 5.05
C GLY A 373 10.79 -39.31 4.29
N VAL A 374 9.66 -39.66 3.67
CA VAL A 374 8.78 -38.75 2.94
C VAL A 374 7.70 -38.25 3.88
N VAL A 375 7.67 -36.93 4.10
CA VAL A 375 6.58 -36.23 4.76
C VAL A 375 5.49 -35.94 3.73
N THR A 376 4.25 -36.32 4.04
CA THR A 376 3.07 -36.02 3.22
C THR A 376 2.18 -35.00 3.94
N CYS A 377 1.75 -33.97 3.23
CA CYS A 377 0.90 -32.92 3.77
C CYS A 377 -0.55 -33.35 3.90
N LEU A 378 -1.25 -32.74 4.85
CA LEU A 378 -2.65 -33.00 5.17
C LEU A 378 -3.62 -32.43 4.12
N ASP A 379 -4.68 -33.17 3.79
CA ASP A 379 -5.81 -32.76 2.95
C ASP A 379 -5.43 -32.09 1.61
N GLU A 380 -4.37 -32.58 0.94
CA GLU A 380 -3.75 -31.98 -0.27
C GLU A 380 -3.36 -30.48 -0.12
N THR A 381 -3.08 -30.04 1.12
CA THR A 381 -2.57 -28.69 1.38
C THR A 381 -1.14 -28.56 0.85
N ARG A 382 -0.86 -27.52 0.05
CA ARG A 382 0.50 -27.25 -0.44
C ARG A 382 1.41 -26.78 0.70
N HIS A 383 2.60 -27.36 0.83
CA HIS A 383 3.54 -26.97 1.88
C HIS A 383 4.24 -25.62 1.67
N GLY A 384 4.29 -25.11 0.43
CA GLY A 384 4.91 -23.82 0.11
C GLY A 384 6.45 -23.76 0.21
N PHE A 385 7.11 -24.72 0.86
CA PHE A 385 8.57 -24.85 0.90
C PHE A 385 9.19 -25.05 -0.50
N ASN A 386 10.47 -24.66 -0.62
CA ASN A 386 11.30 -24.78 -1.81
C ASN A 386 12.38 -25.86 -1.62
N ASP A 387 13.03 -26.28 -2.72
CA ASP A 387 14.14 -27.22 -2.65
C ASP A 387 15.32 -26.67 -1.82
N GLY A 388 15.72 -27.44 -0.81
CA GLY A 388 16.82 -27.07 0.08
C GLY A 388 16.46 -26.03 1.15
N ASP A 389 15.18 -25.72 1.36
CA ASP A 389 14.70 -25.12 2.60
C ASP A 389 15.07 -25.99 3.82
N TYR A 390 15.04 -25.41 5.01
CA TYR A 390 15.25 -26.10 6.27
C TYR A 390 13.97 -26.08 7.09
N VAL A 391 13.63 -27.19 7.77
CA VAL A 391 12.43 -27.30 8.61
C VAL A 391 12.75 -27.91 9.98
N THR A 392 11.95 -27.59 10.99
CA THR A 392 11.85 -28.33 12.26
C THR A 392 10.40 -28.78 12.47
N PHE A 393 10.17 -29.67 13.43
CA PHE A 393 8.86 -30.28 13.66
C PHE A 393 8.33 -30.06 15.08
N SER A 394 7.01 -30.10 15.22
CA SER A 394 6.31 -30.18 16.50
C SER A 394 5.09 -31.10 16.40
N GLU A 395 4.56 -31.54 17.54
CA GLU A 395 3.32 -32.35 17.66
C GLU A 395 3.29 -33.72 16.94
N VAL A 396 4.41 -34.19 16.37
CA VAL A 396 4.49 -35.49 15.68
C VAL A 396 4.34 -36.63 16.69
N GLN A 397 3.31 -37.48 16.51
CA GLN A 397 3.10 -38.65 17.36
C GLN A 397 3.65 -39.92 16.70
N GLY A 398 4.12 -40.86 17.55
CA GLY A 398 4.85 -42.03 17.08
C GLY A 398 6.33 -41.73 16.92
N MET A 399 6.68 -40.89 15.94
CA MET A 399 8.04 -40.49 15.58
C MET A 399 8.49 -39.24 16.36
N GLN A 400 8.71 -39.39 17.67
CA GLN A 400 8.96 -38.26 18.57
C GLN A 400 10.31 -37.56 18.35
N GLU A 401 11.27 -38.25 17.72
CA GLU A 401 12.64 -37.80 17.47
C GLU A 401 12.73 -36.54 16.60
N LEU A 402 11.67 -36.23 15.84
CA LEU A 402 11.55 -35.01 15.04
C LEU A 402 11.15 -33.78 15.87
N ASN A 403 10.46 -33.95 17.00
CA ASN A 403 9.88 -32.82 17.73
C ASN A 403 10.98 -31.94 18.36
N GLY A 404 11.08 -30.69 17.91
CA GLY A 404 12.15 -29.78 18.29
C GLY A 404 13.53 -30.18 17.76
N CYS A 405 13.60 -30.98 16.69
CA CYS A 405 14.88 -31.37 16.09
C CYS A 405 15.66 -30.16 15.56
N GLN A 406 16.98 -30.32 15.42
CA GLN A 406 17.81 -29.37 14.67
C GLN A 406 17.27 -29.25 13.23
N PRO A 407 17.35 -28.05 12.59
CA PRO A 407 16.72 -27.83 11.30
C PRO A 407 17.24 -28.81 10.23
N LEU A 408 16.33 -29.61 9.67
CA LEU A 408 16.61 -30.59 8.63
C LEU A 408 16.44 -29.94 7.26
N LYS A 409 17.44 -30.10 6.38
CA LYS A 409 17.35 -29.67 4.98
C LYS A 409 16.43 -30.61 4.21
N ILE A 410 15.46 -30.05 3.48
CA ILE A 410 14.48 -30.84 2.72
C ILE A 410 14.85 -30.97 1.23
N THR A 411 14.30 -32.00 0.59
CA THR A 411 14.18 -32.11 -0.86
C THR A 411 12.71 -32.18 -1.22
N VAL A 412 12.21 -31.30 -2.09
CA VAL A 412 10.80 -31.29 -2.52
C VAL A 412 10.59 -32.42 -3.54
N LEU A 413 9.51 -33.19 -3.37
CA LEU A 413 9.15 -34.32 -4.25
C LEU A 413 7.89 -34.04 -5.08
N GLY A 414 7.08 -33.08 -4.65
CA GLY A 414 5.88 -32.58 -5.32
C GLY A 414 5.29 -31.42 -4.51
N PRO A 415 4.14 -30.85 -4.89
CA PRO A 415 3.54 -29.72 -4.16
C PRO A 415 3.02 -30.09 -2.74
N TYR A 416 2.93 -31.38 -2.43
CA TYR A 416 2.33 -31.94 -1.20
C TYR A 416 3.29 -32.85 -0.42
N THR A 417 4.51 -33.07 -0.90
CA THR A 417 5.45 -34.10 -0.38
C THR A 417 6.90 -33.65 -0.45
N PHE A 418 7.67 -33.94 0.59
CA PHE A 418 9.11 -33.66 0.66
C PHE A 418 9.85 -34.74 1.47
N SER A 419 11.13 -35.00 1.13
CA SER A 419 12.02 -35.89 1.88
C SER A 419 12.79 -35.10 2.96
N ILE A 420 12.99 -35.75 4.11
CA ILE A 420 13.84 -35.26 5.21
C ILE A 420 15.08 -36.14 5.47
N GLY A 421 15.36 -37.10 4.58
CA GLY A 421 16.46 -38.06 4.73
C GLY A 421 16.08 -39.33 5.52
N ASP A 422 17.06 -40.01 6.09
CA ASP A 422 16.88 -41.33 6.71
C ASP A 422 16.10 -41.26 8.04
N THR A 423 14.93 -41.90 8.06
CA THR A 423 14.03 -42.03 9.22
C THR A 423 13.97 -43.47 9.76
N SER A 424 14.68 -44.43 9.14
CA SER A 424 14.63 -45.87 9.46
C SER A 424 15.18 -46.26 10.85
N LYS A 425 15.56 -45.26 11.65
CA LYS A 425 16.08 -45.38 13.02
C LYS A 425 15.20 -44.71 14.07
N PHE A 426 14.11 -44.06 13.65
CA PHE A 426 13.14 -43.43 14.54
C PHE A 426 11.98 -44.39 14.83
N ALA A 427 11.12 -44.08 15.80
CA ALA A 427 9.88 -44.82 15.99
C ALA A 427 8.88 -44.57 14.84
N GLU A 428 8.03 -45.56 14.53
CA GLU A 428 6.99 -45.41 13.49
C GLU A 428 6.04 -44.25 13.78
N TYR A 429 5.79 -43.43 12.75
CA TYR A 429 4.79 -42.37 12.76
C TYR A 429 3.38 -42.92 13.05
N LYS A 430 2.59 -42.16 13.81
CA LYS A 430 1.19 -42.52 14.16
C LYS A 430 0.18 -41.48 13.70
N SER A 431 0.39 -40.22 14.04
CA SER A 431 -0.57 -39.15 13.75
C SER A 431 0.00 -37.75 14.03
N GLY A 432 -0.63 -36.75 13.41
CA GLY A 432 -0.43 -35.34 13.72
C GLY A 432 0.95 -34.80 13.35
N GLY A 433 1.21 -33.57 13.80
CA GLY A 433 2.47 -32.89 13.60
C GLY A 433 2.40 -31.74 12.62
N VAL A 434 3.32 -30.79 12.83
CA VAL A 434 3.52 -29.59 12.02
C VAL A 434 4.97 -29.55 11.59
N ALA A 435 5.23 -29.29 10.31
CA ALA A 435 6.56 -28.91 9.82
C ALA A 435 6.60 -27.39 9.67
N THR A 436 7.64 -26.74 10.22
CA THR A 436 7.82 -25.29 10.20
C THR A 436 9.19 -24.94 9.61
N GLN A 437 9.21 -24.04 8.64
CA GLN A 437 10.42 -23.52 8.00
C GLN A 437 11.32 -22.82 9.03
N VAL A 438 12.64 -22.95 8.87
CA VAL A 438 13.66 -22.24 9.65
C VAL A 438 14.52 -21.44 8.68
N LYS A 439 14.45 -20.11 8.77
CA LYS A 439 15.28 -19.19 7.96
C LYS A 439 16.74 -19.30 8.44
N MET A 440 17.56 -20.03 7.68
CA MET A 440 18.98 -20.22 8.03
C MET A 440 19.81 -18.98 7.69
N PRO A 441 20.72 -18.53 8.58
CA PRO A 441 21.61 -17.42 8.28
C PRO A 441 22.53 -17.67 7.08
N LYS A 442 22.80 -16.62 6.31
CA LYS A 442 23.62 -16.64 5.10
C LYS A 442 24.67 -15.53 5.16
N THR A 443 25.93 -15.89 5.07
CA THR A 443 27.04 -14.93 4.97
C THR A 443 27.29 -14.58 3.50
N ILE A 444 27.48 -13.29 3.21
CA ILE A 444 27.92 -12.75 1.92
C ILE A 444 29.28 -12.09 2.13
N SER A 445 30.15 -12.21 1.13
CA SER A 445 31.45 -11.55 1.06
C SER A 445 31.39 -10.47 -0.02
N PHE A 446 31.55 -9.20 0.36
CA PHE A 446 31.56 -8.09 -0.59
C PHE A 446 32.94 -7.90 -1.20
N LYS A 447 33.00 -7.30 -2.40
CA LYS A 447 34.24 -6.77 -2.98
C LYS A 447 34.47 -5.37 -2.43
N SER A 448 35.72 -5.00 -2.19
CA SER A 448 36.06 -3.60 -1.91
C SER A 448 35.72 -2.70 -3.09
N LEU A 449 35.45 -1.41 -2.84
CA LEU A 449 35.08 -0.43 -3.89
C LEU A 449 36.01 -0.45 -5.10
N ALA A 450 37.33 -0.59 -4.90
CA ALA A 450 38.30 -0.66 -6.00
C ALA A 450 38.08 -1.91 -6.89
N GLN A 451 37.96 -3.09 -6.27
CA GLN A 451 37.66 -4.34 -6.99
C GLN A 451 36.29 -4.30 -7.69
N ALA A 452 35.28 -3.72 -7.03
CA ALA A 452 33.95 -3.56 -7.59
C ALA A 452 33.87 -2.50 -8.69
N THR A 453 34.87 -1.62 -8.83
CA THR A 453 34.93 -0.64 -9.93
C THR A 453 35.48 -1.27 -11.21
N GLU A 454 36.50 -2.13 -11.10
CA GLU A 454 37.10 -2.88 -12.22
C GLU A 454 36.26 -4.10 -12.64
N GLU A 455 35.61 -4.78 -11.68
CA GLU A 455 34.76 -5.94 -11.91
C GLU A 455 33.33 -5.73 -11.32
N PRO A 456 32.53 -4.80 -11.87
CA PRO A 456 31.24 -4.42 -11.31
C PRO A 456 30.18 -5.51 -11.46
N GLU A 457 29.41 -5.73 -10.39
CA GLU A 457 28.20 -6.55 -10.39
C GLU A 457 26.96 -5.65 -10.27
N PHE A 458 26.19 -5.56 -11.36
CA PHE A 458 25.04 -4.67 -11.49
C PHE A 458 23.73 -5.34 -11.08
N LEU A 459 23.02 -4.73 -10.14
CA LEU A 459 21.60 -4.94 -9.92
C LEU A 459 20.80 -4.22 -11.01
N ILE A 460 20.04 -4.98 -11.80
CA ILE A 460 19.13 -4.46 -12.81
C ILE A 460 17.80 -4.05 -12.15
N SER A 461 17.43 -2.77 -12.28
CA SER A 461 16.14 -2.24 -11.79
C SER A 461 15.08 -2.02 -12.88
N ASP A 462 15.49 -1.87 -14.14
CA ASP A 462 14.58 -1.84 -15.30
C ASP A 462 15.09 -2.84 -16.34
N PHE A 463 14.30 -3.90 -16.57
CA PHE A 463 14.64 -4.96 -17.51
C PHE A 463 14.51 -4.55 -18.98
N ALA A 464 13.96 -3.35 -19.26
CA ALA A 464 14.03 -2.72 -20.58
C ALA A 464 15.35 -1.95 -20.82
N LYS A 465 16.17 -1.71 -19.78
CA LYS A 465 17.39 -0.88 -19.82
C LYS A 465 18.66 -1.67 -19.47
N LEU A 466 18.77 -2.94 -19.91
CA LEU A 466 19.81 -3.88 -19.47
C LEU A 466 21.26 -3.38 -19.64
N ASP A 467 21.54 -2.64 -20.72
CA ASP A 467 22.89 -2.17 -21.05
C ASP A 467 23.24 -0.79 -20.42
N SER A 468 22.23 -0.07 -19.92
CA SER A 468 22.39 1.27 -19.35
C SER A 468 23.28 1.32 -18.10
N PRO A 469 23.21 0.37 -17.12
CA PRO A 469 24.09 0.37 -15.95
C PRO A 469 25.59 0.39 -16.29
N ALA A 470 26.02 -0.33 -17.33
CA ALA A 470 27.42 -0.34 -17.75
C ALA A 470 27.88 1.03 -18.29
N THR A 471 27.05 1.67 -19.11
CA THR A 471 27.32 3.03 -19.62
C THR A 471 27.30 4.07 -18.48
N LEU A 472 26.35 3.97 -17.56
CA LEU A 472 26.25 4.88 -16.42
C LEU A 472 27.40 4.71 -15.43
N HIS A 473 27.91 3.48 -15.22
CA HIS A 473 29.12 3.23 -14.43
C HIS A 473 30.31 4.04 -14.95
N VAL A 474 30.60 3.94 -16.25
CA VAL A 474 31.67 4.72 -16.88
C VAL A 474 31.40 6.23 -16.79
N ALA A 475 30.17 6.69 -17.05
CA ALA A 475 29.82 8.12 -16.99
C ALA A 475 29.99 8.72 -15.59
N PHE A 476 29.50 8.05 -14.54
CA PHE A 476 29.66 8.52 -13.15
C PHE A 476 31.13 8.53 -12.71
N ASN A 477 31.95 7.59 -13.18
CA ASN A 477 33.39 7.58 -12.89
C ASN A 477 34.11 8.71 -13.63
N ALA A 478 33.83 8.89 -14.93
CA ALA A 478 34.36 9.96 -15.77
C ALA A 478 33.99 11.37 -15.25
N LEU A 479 32.85 11.52 -14.56
CA LEU A 479 32.45 12.80 -13.96
C LEU A 479 33.44 13.29 -12.89
N SER A 480 34.08 12.39 -12.14
CA SER A 480 35.15 12.79 -11.21
C SER A 480 36.38 13.33 -11.96
N CYS A 481 36.76 12.69 -13.07
CA CYS A 481 37.85 13.14 -13.93
C CYS A 481 37.54 14.49 -14.60
N TYR A 482 36.31 14.65 -15.13
CA TYR A 482 35.85 15.90 -15.73
C TYR A 482 35.90 17.07 -14.73
N ARG A 483 35.36 16.87 -13.52
CA ARG A 483 35.42 17.88 -12.45
C ARG A 483 36.87 18.23 -12.08
N LYS A 484 37.77 17.25 -11.99
CA LYS A 484 39.20 17.48 -11.69
C LYS A 484 39.91 18.31 -12.79
N ALA A 485 39.52 18.14 -14.05
CA ALA A 485 40.01 18.95 -15.17
C ALA A 485 39.40 20.38 -15.21
N HIS A 486 38.16 20.56 -14.75
CA HIS A 486 37.41 21.81 -14.84
C HIS A 486 37.24 22.52 -13.48
N ASN A 487 38.27 22.49 -12.61
CA ASN A 487 38.32 23.18 -11.32
C ASN A 487 37.10 22.90 -10.39
N GLY A 488 36.57 21.68 -10.43
CA GLY A 488 35.43 21.21 -9.65
C GLY A 488 34.07 21.32 -10.33
N ALA A 489 33.98 22.05 -11.46
CA ALA A 489 32.75 22.31 -12.18
C ALA A 489 32.15 21.08 -12.86
N LEU A 490 30.82 21.06 -12.97
CA LEU A 490 30.03 20.12 -13.76
C LEU A 490 29.77 20.73 -15.16
N PRO A 491 29.46 19.91 -16.19
CA PRO A 491 28.94 20.39 -17.46
C PRO A 491 27.76 21.36 -17.29
N ARG A 492 27.75 22.44 -18.07
CA ARG A 492 26.67 23.44 -18.09
C ARG A 492 25.35 22.80 -18.56
N PRO A 493 24.19 23.15 -17.95
CA PRO A 493 22.89 22.59 -18.32
C PRO A 493 22.61 22.72 -19.82
N TRP A 494 22.29 21.60 -20.47
CA TRP A 494 21.99 21.44 -21.90
C TRP A 494 23.04 21.93 -22.90
N ASN A 495 24.22 22.36 -22.46
CA ASN A 495 25.28 22.86 -23.32
C ASN A 495 25.95 21.73 -24.13
N GLN A 496 26.03 21.90 -25.44
CA GLN A 496 26.55 20.86 -26.35
C GLN A 496 28.09 20.79 -26.40
N GLU A 497 28.80 21.89 -26.09
CA GLU A 497 30.27 21.93 -26.05
C GLU A 497 30.79 21.14 -24.85
N ASP A 498 30.24 21.37 -23.65
CA ASP A 498 30.57 20.64 -22.44
C ASP A 498 30.17 19.17 -22.52
N ALA A 499 29.03 18.86 -23.15
CA ALA A 499 28.60 17.48 -23.38
C ALA A 499 29.58 16.72 -24.29
N ASN A 500 30.05 17.35 -25.37
CA ASN A 500 31.08 16.76 -26.24
C ASN A 500 32.42 16.61 -25.49
N SER A 501 32.83 17.62 -24.71
CA SER A 501 34.02 17.55 -23.85
C SER A 501 33.95 16.41 -22.83
N PHE A 502 32.79 16.20 -22.23
CA PHE A 502 32.53 15.09 -21.32
C PHE A 502 32.61 13.72 -22.01
N LEU A 503 32.08 13.59 -23.23
CA LEU A 503 32.21 12.36 -24.03
C LEU A 503 33.68 12.03 -24.35
N GLU A 504 34.53 13.03 -24.63
CA GLU A 504 35.97 12.80 -24.78
C GLU A 504 36.65 12.36 -23.47
N VAL A 505 36.23 12.90 -22.31
CA VAL A 505 36.72 12.41 -21.00
C VAL A 505 36.27 10.96 -20.75
N VAL A 506 35.03 10.60 -21.11
CA VAL A 506 34.54 9.21 -21.06
C VAL A 506 35.41 8.30 -21.93
N ARG A 507 35.58 8.63 -23.21
CA ARG A 507 36.42 7.89 -24.18
C ARG A 507 37.89 7.76 -23.75
N ALA A 508 38.42 8.74 -23.02
CA ALA A 508 39.77 8.69 -22.46
C ALA A 508 39.89 7.92 -21.13
N SER A 509 38.78 7.75 -20.40
CA SER A 509 38.74 7.12 -19.07
C SER A 509 38.49 5.61 -19.08
N SER A 510 37.91 5.07 -20.16
CA SER A 510 37.60 3.65 -20.28
C SER A 510 37.63 3.20 -21.75
N SER A 511 38.04 1.95 -21.98
CA SER A 511 37.95 1.28 -23.27
C SER A 511 36.66 0.46 -23.45
N ALA A 512 35.68 0.63 -22.56
CA ALA A 512 34.37 -0.01 -22.67
C ALA A 512 33.53 0.62 -23.79
N GLU A 513 32.71 -0.18 -24.46
CA GLU A 513 31.67 0.30 -25.36
C GLU A 513 30.53 0.94 -24.54
N VAL A 514 30.11 2.15 -24.93
CA VAL A 514 29.13 2.97 -24.19
C VAL A 514 28.12 3.59 -25.14
N ASP A 515 26.87 3.77 -24.70
CA ASP A 515 25.91 4.56 -25.47
C ASP A 515 26.24 6.05 -25.37
N GLU A 516 26.83 6.58 -26.45
CA GLU A 516 27.21 7.99 -26.54
C GLU A 516 26.00 8.94 -26.39
N LYS A 517 24.77 8.52 -26.75
CA LYS A 517 23.57 9.34 -26.54
C LYS A 517 23.24 9.46 -25.06
N LEU A 518 23.32 8.34 -24.33
CA LEU A 518 23.13 8.29 -22.89
C LEU A 518 24.21 9.10 -22.15
N VAL A 519 25.46 9.03 -22.59
CA VAL A 519 26.59 9.85 -22.09
C VAL A 519 26.38 11.35 -22.35
N LEU A 520 25.98 11.73 -23.57
CA LEU A 520 25.68 13.12 -23.91
C LEU A 520 24.48 13.67 -23.14
N GLN A 521 23.43 12.86 -22.95
CA GLN A 521 22.26 13.27 -22.16
C GLN A 521 22.58 13.34 -20.66
N PHE A 522 23.45 12.45 -20.15
CA PHE A 522 24.00 12.54 -18.80
C PHE A 522 24.70 13.88 -18.57
N ALA A 523 25.64 14.27 -19.44
CA ALA A 523 26.31 15.55 -19.33
C ALA A 523 25.33 16.74 -19.32
N LYS A 524 24.31 16.72 -20.17
CA LYS A 524 23.34 17.82 -20.31
C LYS A 524 22.51 18.10 -19.05
N ILE A 525 22.30 17.11 -18.16
CA ILE A 525 21.45 17.28 -16.97
C ILE A 525 22.13 16.93 -15.64
N CYS A 526 23.37 16.45 -15.62
CA CYS A 526 24.04 15.99 -14.38
C CYS A 526 24.32 17.10 -13.35
N SER A 527 24.22 18.37 -13.75
CA SER A 527 24.26 19.55 -12.89
C SER A 527 22.91 19.92 -12.25
N GLY A 528 21.82 19.30 -12.68
CA GLY A 528 20.50 19.42 -12.06
C GLY A 528 20.27 18.46 -10.89
N ASN A 529 19.19 18.69 -10.13
CA ASN A 529 18.68 17.78 -9.10
C ASN A 529 17.19 18.04 -8.81
N THR A 530 16.45 16.99 -8.44
CA THR A 530 15.00 17.04 -8.24
C THR A 530 14.51 16.17 -7.09
N CYS A 531 13.57 16.69 -6.29
CA CYS A 531 13.09 16.06 -5.05
C CYS A 531 12.51 14.64 -5.22
N PRO A 532 11.78 14.28 -6.30
CA PRO A 532 11.28 12.92 -6.50
C PRO A 532 12.38 11.86 -6.67
N LEU A 533 13.50 12.22 -7.30
CA LEU A 533 14.63 11.30 -7.47
C LEU A 533 15.39 11.14 -6.16
N ASP A 534 15.64 12.23 -5.44
CA ASP A 534 16.20 12.19 -4.09
C ASP A 534 15.30 11.35 -3.15
N ALA A 535 13.97 11.49 -3.24
CA ALA A 535 12.99 10.69 -2.50
C ALA A 535 13.09 9.19 -2.80
N ALA A 536 13.19 8.84 -4.08
CA ALA A 536 13.31 7.46 -4.53
C ALA A 536 14.64 6.82 -4.07
N VAL A 537 15.76 7.46 -4.38
CA VAL A 537 17.10 6.92 -4.08
C VAL A 537 17.39 6.97 -2.58
N GLY A 538 16.96 8.02 -1.88
CA GLY A 538 17.12 8.15 -0.43
C GLY A 538 16.33 7.12 0.36
N GLY A 539 15.16 6.70 -0.13
CA GLY A 539 14.39 5.58 0.42
C GLY A 539 15.12 4.24 0.29
N ILE A 540 15.71 3.96 -0.88
CA ILE A 540 16.52 2.75 -1.14
C ILE A 540 17.76 2.75 -0.23
N VAL A 541 18.55 3.82 -0.25
CA VAL A 541 19.81 3.94 0.50
C VAL A 541 19.58 3.85 2.01
N ALA A 542 18.55 4.50 2.52
CA ALA A 542 18.18 4.36 3.94
C ALA A 542 17.77 2.92 4.29
N GLN A 543 17.10 2.19 3.39
CA GLN A 543 16.82 0.78 3.63
C GLN A 543 18.10 -0.06 3.69
N GLU A 544 19.08 0.17 2.82
CA GLU A 544 20.39 -0.49 2.87
C GLU A 544 21.15 -0.16 4.18
N VAL A 545 21.04 1.06 4.72
CA VAL A 545 21.57 1.38 6.07
C VAL A 545 20.90 0.49 7.12
N LEU A 546 19.58 0.31 7.08
CA LEU A 546 18.88 -0.56 8.04
C LEU A 546 19.32 -2.04 7.88
N LYS A 547 19.59 -2.50 6.66
CA LYS A 547 20.16 -3.85 6.40
C LYS A 547 21.55 -3.98 7.05
N ALA A 548 22.46 -3.06 6.77
CA ALA A 548 23.82 -3.04 7.32
C ALA A 548 23.87 -3.04 8.87
N CYS A 549 22.90 -2.38 9.50
CA CYS A 549 22.74 -2.36 10.96
C CYS A 549 22.20 -3.69 11.53
N SER A 550 21.33 -4.38 10.80
CA SER A 550 20.46 -5.42 11.37
C SER A 550 20.71 -6.84 10.86
N GLY A 551 21.32 -7.02 9.68
CA GLY A 551 21.35 -8.31 8.99
C GLY A 551 19.95 -8.87 8.67
N LYS A 552 18.91 -8.03 8.69
CA LYS A 552 17.58 -8.32 8.15
C LYS A 552 17.60 -7.92 6.66
N PHE A 553 16.97 -8.73 5.82
CA PHE A 553 16.87 -8.57 4.37
C PHE A 553 18.19 -8.79 3.59
N THR A 554 18.06 -9.00 2.29
CA THR A 554 19.19 -9.19 1.37
C THR A 554 19.66 -7.83 0.84
N PRO A 555 20.93 -7.42 1.04
CA PRO A 555 21.45 -6.14 0.53
C PRO A 555 21.55 -6.07 -0.99
N ILE A 556 21.68 -4.86 -1.53
CA ILE A 556 22.15 -4.63 -2.90
C ILE A 556 23.57 -5.21 -3.02
N TYR A 557 23.80 -6.01 -4.07
CA TYR A 557 25.09 -6.63 -4.38
C TYR A 557 25.37 -6.41 -5.88
N GLN A 558 26.19 -5.44 -6.29
CA GLN A 558 26.88 -4.42 -5.48
C GLN A 558 26.60 -2.99 -5.96
N TRP A 559 26.41 -2.80 -7.26
CA TRP A 559 26.03 -1.53 -7.86
C TRP A 559 24.58 -1.54 -8.30
N LEU A 560 23.84 -0.48 -8.01
CA LEU A 560 22.56 -0.15 -8.63
C LEU A 560 22.71 1.15 -9.41
N TYR A 561 22.32 1.15 -10.68
CA TYR A 561 22.20 2.34 -11.52
C TYR A 561 20.75 2.50 -11.97
N PHE A 562 20.24 3.73 -11.93
CA PHE A 562 18.85 4.04 -12.28
C PHE A 562 18.79 5.34 -13.08
N ASP A 563 17.88 5.40 -14.04
CA ASP A 563 17.51 6.64 -14.72
C ASP A 563 16.00 6.72 -14.98
N ALA A 564 15.49 7.95 -15.00
CA ALA A 564 14.11 8.26 -15.32
C ALA A 564 14.01 9.24 -16.52
N LEU A 565 14.83 9.04 -17.56
CA LEU A 565 14.90 9.91 -18.74
C LEU A 565 13.57 10.11 -19.47
N GLU A 566 12.63 9.18 -19.31
CA GLU A 566 11.26 9.29 -19.83
C GLU A 566 10.50 10.52 -19.29
N CYS A 567 10.97 11.15 -18.20
CA CYS A 567 10.44 12.40 -17.65
C CYS A 567 10.81 13.66 -18.45
N LEU A 568 11.71 13.56 -19.44
CA LEU A 568 12.14 14.72 -20.24
C LEU A 568 11.08 15.15 -21.28
N PRO A 569 10.98 16.46 -21.60
CA PRO A 569 10.20 16.95 -22.73
C PRO A 569 10.65 16.29 -24.05
N THR A 570 9.69 15.91 -24.91
CA THR A 570 9.98 15.16 -26.16
C THR A 570 10.90 15.91 -27.13
N GLU A 571 10.76 17.24 -27.21
CA GLU A 571 11.58 18.11 -28.06
C GLU A 571 12.95 18.45 -27.43
N GLY A 572 13.24 17.97 -26.22
CA GLY A 572 14.37 18.42 -25.39
C GLY A 572 14.13 19.81 -24.77
N VAL A 573 15.22 20.47 -24.37
CA VAL A 573 15.22 21.80 -23.75
C VAL A 573 16.27 22.68 -24.44
N GLU A 574 15.94 23.96 -24.68
CA GLU A 574 16.90 24.94 -25.21
C GLU A 574 17.90 25.34 -24.11
N GLU A 575 19.21 25.46 -24.42
CA GLU A 575 20.24 25.82 -23.43
C GLU A 575 19.89 27.09 -22.63
N ALA A 576 19.29 28.09 -23.29
CA ALA A 576 18.84 29.36 -22.69
C ALA A 576 17.58 29.24 -21.79
N ASP A 577 16.89 28.10 -21.79
CA ASP A 577 15.83 27.77 -20.82
C ASP A 577 16.33 26.98 -19.63
N ALA A 578 17.46 26.28 -19.75
CA ALA A 578 18.05 25.46 -18.70
C ALA A 578 19.05 26.23 -17.81
N GLN A 579 19.39 27.48 -18.13
CA GLN A 579 20.26 28.30 -17.29
C GLN A 579 19.54 28.73 -15.99
N PRO A 580 20.27 28.84 -14.86
CA PRO A 580 19.71 29.30 -13.58
C PRO A 580 19.13 30.71 -13.68
N VAL A 581 18.02 30.95 -13.00
CA VAL A 581 17.30 32.24 -12.99
C VAL A 581 17.38 32.97 -11.65
N GLY A 582 18.07 32.40 -10.66
CA GLY A 582 18.10 32.92 -9.29
C GLY A 582 16.89 32.49 -8.48
N SER A 583 16.44 31.24 -8.65
CA SER A 583 15.30 30.64 -7.96
C SER A 583 15.69 29.39 -7.18
N ARG A 584 14.88 28.99 -6.18
CA ARG A 584 15.01 27.68 -5.51
C ARG A 584 14.86 26.49 -6.46
N TYR A 585 14.26 26.70 -7.64
CA TYR A 585 14.02 25.68 -8.65
C TYR A 585 15.14 25.58 -9.69
N ASP A 586 16.24 26.35 -9.57
CA ASP A 586 17.30 26.39 -10.58
C ASP A 586 17.90 25.00 -10.91
N SER A 587 17.97 24.09 -9.93
CA SER A 587 18.38 22.69 -10.16
C SER A 587 17.35 21.81 -10.88
N GLN A 588 16.06 22.15 -10.87
CA GLN A 588 15.03 21.52 -11.71
C GLN A 588 15.00 22.14 -13.10
N ILE A 589 15.18 23.46 -13.19
CA ILE A 589 15.33 24.21 -14.44
C ILE A 589 16.50 23.66 -15.27
N ALA A 590 17.63 23.31 -14.63
CA ALA A 590 18.75 22.63 -15.28
C ALA A 590 18.39 21.27 -15.94
N ILE A 591 17.31 20.61 -15.50
CA ILE A 591 16.82 19.35 -16.08
C ILE A 591 15.77 19.63 -17.16
N PHE A 592 14.70 20.35 -16.81
CA PHE A 592 13.47 20.44 -17.60
C PHE A 592 13.25 21.78 -18.31
N GLY A 593 14.04 22.81 -17.98
CA GLY A 593 13.90 24.18 -18.48
C GLY A 593 12.80 25.00 -17.80
N LYS A 594 13.01 26.32 -17.74
CA LYS A 594 12.09 27.27 -17.08
C LYS A 594 10.66 27.22 -17.62
N LYS A 595 10.48 27.01 -18.93
CA LYS A 595 9.17 26.84 -19.58
C LYS A 595 8.37 25.66 -19.00
N PHE A 596 9.03 24.60 -18.53
CA PHE A 596 8.36 23.49 -17.85
C PHE A 596 8.15 23.77 -16.35
N GLN A 597 9.09 24.46 -15.69
CA GLN A 597 8.91 24.89 -14.31
C GLN A 597 7.67 25.79 -14.13
N GLU A 598 7.43 26.69 -15.08
CA GLU A 598 6.20 27.49 -15.17
C GLU A 598 4.93 26.62 -15.29
N LYS A 599 5.00 25.50 -16.02
CA LYS A 599 3.89 24.54 -16.18
C LYS A 599 3.63 23.75 -14.90
N LEU A 600 4.67 23.37 -14.15
CA LEU A 600 4.54 22.78 -12.81
C LEU A 600 3.85 23.79 -11.86
N ALA A 601 4.29 25.04 -11.85
CA ALA A 601 3.75 26.11 -10.99
C ALA A 601 2.26 26.41 -11.26
N ASP A 602 1.82 26.37 -12.52
CA ASP A 602 0.42 26.58 -12.91
C ASP A 602 -0.50 25.33 -12.74
N SER A 603 0.06 24.15 -12.44
CA SER A 603 -0.69 22.88 -12.36
C SER A 603 -1.60 22.73 -11.12
N LYS A 604 -2.73 22.04 -11.28
CA LYS A 604 -3.75 21.79 -10.24
C LYS A 604 -3.96 20.30 -10.00
N TRP A 605 -3.66 19.82 -8.81
CA TRP A 605 -3.68 18.40 -8.49
C TRP A 605 -4.40 18.10 -7.18
N PHE A 606 -5.03 16.93 -7.09
CA PHE A 606 -5.71 16.45 -5.90
C PHE A 606 -4.99 15.21 -5.33
N ILE A 607 -4.50 15.33 -4.09
CA ILE A 607 -3.90 14.24 -3.32
C ILE A 607 -4.98 13.66 -2.40
N VAL A 608 -5.24 12.36 -2.50
CA VAL A 608 -6.31 11.68 -1.74
C VAL A 608 -5.70 10.80 -0.65
N GLY A 609 -5.74 11.28 0.58
CA GLY A 609 -5.02 10.74 1.74
C GLY A 609 -3.83 11.63 2.12
N ALA A 610 -3.68 11.91 3.42
CA ALA A 610 -2.57 12.64 4.04
C ALA A 610 -1.76 11.75 5.00
N GLY A 611 -1.94 10.42 4.89
CA GLY A 611 -1.15 9.42 5.58
C GLY A 611 0.30 9.32 5.07
N ALA A 612 0.88 8.11 5.10
CA ALA A 612 2.32 7.90 4.83
C ALA A 612 2.71 8.40 3.42
N ILE A 613 2.05 7.86 2.38
CA ILE A 613 2.26 8.26 0.98
C ILE A 613 1.87 9.73 0.80
N GLY A 614 0.79 10.19 1.42
CA GLY A 614 0.29 11.56 1.32
C GLY A 614 1.29 12.61 1.80
N CYS A 615 2.00 12.33 2.90
CA CYS A 615 3.09 13.17 3.40
C CYS A 615 4.26 13.29 2.40
N GLU A 616 4.68 12.17 1.80
CA GLU A 616 5.78 12.14 0.83
C GLU A 616 5.39 12.80 -0.50
N LEU A 617 4.18 12.52 -1.01
CA LEU A 617 3.63 13.19 -2.20
C LEU A 617 3.53 14.70 -1.99
N LEU A 618 2.99 15.16 -0.85
CA LEU A 618 2.89 16.58 -0.51
C LEU A 618 4.26 17.28 -0.48
N LYS A 619 5.29 16.63 0.10
CA LYS A 619 6.67 17.15 0.07
C LYS A 619 7.22 17.16 -1.35
N ASN A 620 7.09 16.08 -2.11
CA ASN A 620 7.62 16.01 -3.48
C ASN A 620 6.95 17.05 -4.38
N PHE A 621 5.62 17.23 -4.29
CA PHE A 621 4.86 18.23 -5.04
C PHE A 621 5.25 19.66 -4.64
N GLY A 622 5.35 19.95 -3.33
CA GLY A 622 5.72 21.28 -2.82
C GLY A 622 7.15 21.69 -3.16
N MET A 623 8.09 20.73 -3.20
CA MET A 623 9.49 20.96 -3.58
C MET A 623 9.69 21.04 -5.10
N LEU A 624 8.83 20.36 -5.89
CA LEU A 624 8.71 20.61 -7.33
C LEU A 624 8.06 21.98 -7.66
N GLY A 625 7.54 22.69 -6.67
CA GLY A 625 6.85 23.97 -6.87
C GLY A 625 5.48 23.83 -7.52
N LEU A 626 4.77 22.70 -7.37
CA LEU A 626 3.39 22.61 -7.84
C LEU A 626 2.50 23.60 -7.09
N GLY A 627 1.70 24.35 -7.82
CA GLY A 627 0.76 25.33 -7.24
C GLY A 627 1.40 26.59 -6.67
N THR A 628 2.59 26.99 -7.12
CA THR A 628 3.21 28.29 -6.77
C THR A 628 2.87 29.42 -7.73
N GLY A 629 2.31 29.08 -8.91
CA GLY A 629 1.79 30.01 -9.91
C GLY A 629 0.26 30.15 -9.82
N LYS A 630 -0.44 29.90 -10.92
CA LYS A 630 -1.92 29.86 -10.98
C LYS A 630 -2.49 28.48 -10.60
N GLY A 631 -1.62 27.57 -10.18
CA GLY A 631 -1.95 26.21 -9.77
C GLY A 631 -2.50 26.13 -8.35
N GLN A 632 -2.78 24.89 -7.91
CA GLN A 632 -3.29 24.61 -6.57
C GLN A 632 -3.13 23.12 -6.22
N ILE A 633 -2.57 22.83 -5.05
CA ILE A 633 -2.62 21.49 -4.47
C ILE A 633 -3.89 21.39 -3.61
N PHE A 634 -4.74 20.42 -3.89
CA PHE A 634 -5.82 20.01 -2.99
C PHE A 634 -5.37 18.75 -2.25
N VAL A 635 -5.66 18.63 -0.96
CA VAL A 635 -5.48 17.38 -0.20
C VAL A 635 -6.71 17.10 0.65
N THR A 636 -7.13 15.84 0.75
CA THR A 636 -8.18 15.43 1.71
C THR A 636 -7.78 14.20 2.50
N ASP A 637 -8.14 14.19 3.78
CA ASP A 637 -8.02 13.06 4.70
C ASP A 637 -9.01 13.31 5.85
N MET A 638 -9.77 12.31 6.28
CA MET A 638 -10.72 12.43 7.39
C MET A 638 -10.10 12.15 8.76
N ASP A 639 -8.89 11.59 8.81
CA ASP A 639 -8.31 11.06 10.04
C ASP A 639 -7.59 12.12 10.89
N LEU A 640 -7.52 11.84 12.19
CA LEU A 640 -6.63 12.49 13.13
C LEU A 640 -5.27 11.78 13.19
N ILE A 641 -4.25 12.49 13.65
CA ILE A 641 -2.88 11.96 13.81
C ILE A 641 -2.78 11.08 15.07
N GLU A 642 -2.33 9.84 14.92
CA GLU A 642 -1.97 8.95 16.04
C GLU A 642 -0.46 9.02 16.36
N LYS A 643 -0.05 8.60 17.58
CA LYS A 643 1.38 8.37 17.89
C LYS A 643 2.03 7.35 16.93
N SER A 644 1.29 6.30 16.55
CA SER A 644 1.74 5.24 15.64
C SER A 644 2.11 5.75 14.23
N ASN A 645 1.65 6.94 13.87
CA ASN A 645 1.79 7.50 12.53
C ASN A 645 3.18 8.15 12.35
N LEU A 646 3.72 8.73 13.42
CA LEU A 646 4.91 9.59 13.41
C LEU A 646 6.16 8.91 12.82
N ASN A 647 6.32 7.60 13.03
CA ASN A 647 7.40 6.78 12.45
C ASN A 647 7.44 6.73 10.90
N ARG A 648 6.37 7.15 10.19
CA ARG A 648 6.35 7.22 8.71
C ARG A 648 5.58 8.41 8.11
N GLN A 649 5.04 9.30 8.94
CA GLN A 649 4.29 10.49 8.53
C GLN A 649 5.04 11.74 9.02
N PHE A 650 6.20 11.96 8.40
CA PHE A 650 7.28 12.82 8.90
C PHE A 650 6.97 14.33 8.94
N LEU A 651 5.85 14.75 8.34
CA LEU A 651 5.33 16.11 8.42
C LEU A 651 4.75 16.44 9.80
N PHE A 652 4.40 15.43 10.59
CA PHE A 652 3.79 15.55 11.91
C PHE A 652 4.82 15.47 13.05
N ARG A 653 4.43 15.95 14.23
CA ARG A 653 5.22 15.90 15.47
C ARG A 653 4.39 15.32 16.62
N PRO A 654 5.02 14.94 17.75
CA PRO A 654 4.28 14.49 18.94
C PRO A 654 3.24 15.51 19.47
N HIS A 655 3.41 16.81 19.18
CA HIS A 655 2.45 17.87 19.52
C HIS A 655 1.34 18.08 18.49
N ASP A 656 1.26 17.23 17.46
CA ASP A 656 0.19 17.21 16.45
C ASP A 656 -0.77 16.03 16.61
N VAL A 657 -0.49 15.10 17.53
CA VAL A 657 -1.38 13.97 17.84
C VAL A 657 -2.78 14.51 18.22
N GLN A 658 -3.82 13.89 17.67
CA GLN A 658 -5.23 14.33 17.68
C GLN A 658 -5.59 15.58 16.83
N LYS A 659 -4.67 16.14 16.03
CA LYS A 659 -5.03 17.11 14.96
C LYS A 659 -5.38 16.39 13.65
N PRO A 660 -6.16 17.00 12.74
CA PRO A 660 -6.43 16.44 11.41
C PRO A 660 -5.16 16.33 10.57
N LYS A 661 -4.98 15.19 9.88
CA LYS A 661 -3.79 14.91 9.06
C LYS A 661 -3.63 15.91 7.91
N SER A 662 -4.68 16.15 7.14
CA SER A 662 -4.65 16.97 5.91
C SER A 662 -4.27 18.43 6.19
N MET A 663 -4.89 19.06 7.19
CA MET A 663 -4.60 20.44 7.60
C MET A 663 -3.15 20.56 8.12
N THR A 664 -2.74 19.67 9.02
CA THR A 664 -1.39 19.69 9.60
C THR A 664 -0.31 19.47 8.53
N ALA A 665 -0.57 18.62 7.54
CA ALA A 665 0.34 18.35 6.43
C ALA A 665 0.46 19.58 5.50
N ALA A 666 -0.65 20.25 5.19
CA ALA A 666 -0.65 21.49 4.41
C ALA A 666 0.16 22.61 5.09
N ASP A 667 0.05 22.76 6.40
CA ASP A 667 0.82 23.73 7.20
C ASP A 667 2.30 23.31 7.40
N ALA A 668 2.62 22.03 7.27
CA ALA A 668 4.02 21.57 7.16
C ALA A 668 4.63 21.96 5.80
N ILE A 669 3.93 21.73 4.68
CA ILE A 669 4.45 22.10 3.35
C ILE A 669 4.61 23.61 3.21
N LYS A 670 3.69 24.43 3.71
CA LYS A 670 3.82 25.91 3.70
C LYS A 670 5.04 26.43 4.48
N ARG A 671 5.61 25.63 5.40
CA ARG A 671 6.89 25.94 6.07
C ARG A 671 8.12 25.55 5.24
N MET A 672 8.01 24.50 4.42
CA MET A 672 9.08 24.04 3.50
C MET A 672 9.13 24.87 2.21
N ASN A 673 7.96 25.30 1.71
CA ASN A 673 7.83 26.19 0.57
C ASN A 673 6.63 27.16 0.75
N PRO A 674 6.88 28.40 1.22
CA PRO A 674 5.85 29.40 1.46
C PRO A 674 5.06 29.84 0.22
N GLU A 675 5.56 29.56 -0.99
CA GLU A 675 4.87 29.88 -2.25
C GLU A 675 3.70 28.92 -2.56
N VAL A 676 3.62 27.75 -1.91
CA VAL A 676 2.70 26.67 -2.32
C VAL A 676 1.26 26.94 -1.89
N ASN A 677 0.38 27.13 -2.89
CA ASN A 677 -1.07 27.19 -2.73
C ASN A 677 -1.64 25.79 -2.45
N VAL A 678 -1.56 25.32 -1.19
CA VAL A 678 -2.21 24.10 -0.73
C VAL A 678 -3.48 24.38 0.08
N THR A 679 -4.56 23.67 -0.29
CA THR A 679 -5.90 23.69 0.33
C THR A 679 -6.23 22.29 0.84
N ALA A 680 -6.51 22.17 2.13
CA ALA A 680 -6.81 20.90 2.78
C ALA A 680 -8.31 20.77 3.13
N TYR A 681 -8.78 19.52 3.16
CA TYR A 681 -10.14 19.14 3.55
C TYR A 681 -10.10 17.99 4.57
N GLU A 682 -11.04 18.01 5.51
CA GLU A 682 -11.20 16.98 6.56
C GLU A 682 -12.30 15.98 6.16
N LEU A 683 -12.29 15.54 4.90
CA LEU A 683 -13.39 14.83 4.26
C LEU A 683 -12.96 13.47 3.69
N ARG A 684 -13.75 12.44 3.98
CA ARG A 684 -13.68 11.15 3.28
C ARG A 684 -14.07 11.34 1.81
N VAL A 685 -13.38 10.67 0.88
CA VAL A 685 -13.87 10.52 -0.49
C VAL A 685 -14.94 9.44 -0.55
N GLY A 686 -16.13 9.82 -1.02
CA GLY A 686 -17.30 8.94 -1.08
C GLY A 686 -18.53 9.66 -1.63
N ALA A 687 -19.62 8.92 -1.85
CA ALA A 687 -20.86 9.47 -2.40
C ALA A 687 -21.46 10.58 -1.50
N GLU A 688 -21.19 10.52 -0.20
CA GLU A 688 -21.61 11.48 0.81
C GLU A 688 -20.89 12.85 0.72
N THR A 689 -19.78 12.95 -0.02
CA THR A 689 -18.99 14.19 -0.18
C THR A 689 -18.97 14.76 -1.60
N GLU A 690 -19.74 14.20 -2.55
CA GLU A 690 -19.83 14.67 -3.94
C GLU A 690 -20.36 16.11 -4.09
N LYS A 691 -21.02 16.65 -3.06
CA LYS A 691 -21.37 18.08 -3.01
C LYS A 691 -20.15 19.01 -2.92
N VAL A 692 -19.02 18.51 -2.41
CA VAL A 692 -17.74 19.24 -2.32
C VAL A 692 -16.80 18.79 -3.44
N PHE A 693 -16.67 17.48 -3.62
CA PHE A 693 -15.90 16.86 -4.71
C PHE A 693 -16.80 16.62 -5.94
N SER A 694 -17.45 17.69 -6.41
CA SER A 694 -18.40 17.68 -7.52
C SER A 694 -17.72 17.65 -8.89
N GLU A 695 -18.51 17.52 -9.97
CA GLU A 695 -18.03 17.69 -11.35
C GLU A 695 -17.32 19.05 -11.54
N ASP A 696 -17.82 20.13 -10.91
CA ASP A 696 -17.20 21.46 -10.91
C ASP A 696 -15.85 21.48 -10.15
N PHE A 697 -15.63 20.58 -9.18
CA PHE A 697 -14.35 20.41 -8.48
C PHE A 697 -13.36 19.57 -9.28
N PHE A 698 -13.80 18.49 -9.92
CA PHE A 698 -12.94 17.64 -10.73
C PHE A 698 -12.53 18.32 -12.05
N GLY A 699 -13.46 18.99 -12.74
CA GLY A 699 -13.23 19.63 -14.06
C GLY A 699 -12.23 20.80 -14.09
N LYS A 700 -11.57 21.12 -12.97
CA LYS A 700 -10.49 22.12 -12.84
C LYS A 700 -9.12 21.50 -12.47
N LEU A 701 -9.02 20.16 -12.40
CA LEU A 701 -7.80 19.42 -12.05
C LEU A 701 -7.07 18.96 -13.32
N ASP A 702 -5.74 19.01 -13.28
CA ASP A 702 -4.86 18.40 -14.29
C ASP A 702 -4.57 16.92 -13.97
N GLY A 703 -4.75 16.49 -12.71
CA GLY A 703 -4.55 15.10 -12.28
C GLY A 703 -4.91 14.82 -10.82
N VAL A 704 -4.94 13.52 -10.49
CA VAL A 704 -5.16 12.97 -9.14
C VAL A 704 -4.00 12.06 -8.75
N ALA A 705 -3.60 12.09 -7.48
CA ALA A 705 -2.65 11.14 -6.91
C ALA A 705 -3.24 10.50 -5.63
N ASN A 706 -3.38 9.18 -5.60
CA ASN A 706 -3.92 8.46 -4.45
C ASN A 706 -2.81 8.13 -3.43
N ALA A 707 -3.17 8.25 -2.15
CA ALA A 707 -2.35 7.92 -0.98
C ALA A 707 -3.16 7.08 0.03
N LEU A 708 -4.00 6.19 -0.51
CA LEU A 708 -5.04 5.43 0.19
C LEU A 708 -4.50 4.15 0.83
N ASP A 709 -5.25 3.59 1.79
CA ASP A 709 -4.92 2.36 2.53
C ASP A 709 -5.90 1.20 2.29
N ASN A 710 -7.06 1.47 1.70
CA ASN A 710 -8.13 0.51 1.41
C ASN A 710 -8.45 0.44 -0.10
N VAL A 711 -9.13 -0.63 -0.53
CA VAL A 711 -9.45 -0.88 -1.96
C VAL A 711 -10.71 -0.12 -2.40
N ASP A 712 -11.74 -0.01 -1.55
CA ASP A 712 -13.00 0.64 -1.91
C ASP A 712 -12.82 2.11 -2.30
N ALA A 713 -12.00 2.86 -1.56
CA ALA A 713 -11.68 4.25 -1.88
C ALA A 713 -10.88 4.37 -3.20
N ARG A 714 -10.03 3.40 -3.52
CA ARG A 714 -9.30 3.35 -4.80
C ARG A 714 -10.27 3.16 -5.97
N ILE A 715 -11.15 2.17 -5.88
CA ILE A 715 -12.19 1.90 -6.87
C ILE A 715 -13.13 3.11 -7.03
N TYR A 716 -13.48 3.79 -5.93
CA TYR A 716 -14.26 5.03 -5.99
C TYR A 716 -13.52 6.14 -6.76
N MET A 717 -12.25 6.39 -6.43
CA MET A 717 -11.46 7.43 -7.10
C MET A 717 -11.14 7.08 -8.56
N ASP A 718 -10.86 5.83 -8.89
CA ASP A 718 -10.69 5.32 -10.26
C ASP A 718 -11.93 5.63 -11.10
N ARG A 719 -13.12 5.26 -10.61
CA ARG A 719 -14.41 5.57 -11.27
C ARG A 719 -14.63 7.07 -11.45
N LYS A 720 -14.27 7.92 -10.48
CA LYS A 720 -14.36 9.39 -10.63
C LYS A 720 -13.32 9.94 -11.62
N CYS A 721 -12.14 9.35 -11.72
CA CYS A 721 -11.11 9.75 -12.69
C CYS A 721 -11.50 9.36 -14.12
N ILE A 722 -12.02 8.15 -14.34
CA ILE A 722 -12.62 7.71 -15.62
C ILE A 722 -13.76 8.65 -16.01
N PHE A 723 -14.72 8.86 -15.11
CA PHE A 723 -15.90 9.69 -15.37
C PHE A 723 -15.56 11.16 -15.68
N ASN A 724 -14.52 11.73 -15.05
CA ASN A 724 -14.09 13.09 -15.37
C ASN A 724 -13.00 13.16 -16.47
N ARG A 725 -12.50 12.01 -16.95
CA ARG A 725 -11.37 11.89 -17.92
C ARG A 725 -10.07 12.56 -17.44
N ILE A 726 -9.79 12.42 -16.14
CA ILE A 726 -8.62 12.99 -15.44
C ILE A 726 -7.60 11.86 -15.20
N PRO A 727 -6.29 12.09 -15.39
CA PRO A 727 -5.28 11.07 -15.11
C PRO A 727 -5.13 10.83 -13.60
N LEU A 728 -4.86 9.57 -13.27
CA LEU A 728 -4.69 9.09 -11.89
C LEU A 728 -3.34 8.41 -11.74
N VAL A 729 -2.60 8.75 -10.68
CA VAL A 729 -1.46 7.97 -10.22
C VAL A 729 -1.86 7.28 -8.91
N GLU A 730 -1.86 5.95 -8.93
CA GLU A 730 -2.14 5.08 -7.78
C GLU A 730 -0.82 4.61 -7.15
N THR A 731 -0.81 4.40 -5.83
CA THR A 731 0.41 4.02 -5.10
C THR A 731 0.05 3.18 -3.87
N GLY A 732 0.69 2.01 -3.72
CA GLY A 732 0.47 1.07 -2.63
C GLY A 732 1.78 0.66 -1.95
N THR A 733 1.71 0.31 -0.65
CA THR A 733 2.84 -0.22 0.13
C THR A 733 2.40 -1.27 1.14
N LEU A 734 3.15 -2.37 1.25
CA LEU A 734 2.97 -3.45 2.23
C LEU A 734 4.35 -3.86 2.79
N GLY A 735 4.73 -3.29 3.93
CA GLY A 735 6.05 -3.48 4.51
C GLY A 735 7.17 -2.97 3.59
N THR A 736 8.01 -3.88 3.08
CA THR A 736 9.04 -3.59 2.08
C THR A 736 8.54 -3.64 0.63
N LEU A 737 7.32 -4.14 0.40
CA LEU A 737 6.69 -4.21 -0.91
C LEU A 737 5.98 -2.89 -1.24
N GLY A 738 5.89 -2.55 -2.52
CA GLY A 738 4.99 -1.50 -2.98
C GLY A 738 4.94 -1.39 -4.50
N ASN A 739 3.96 -0.64 -4.98
CA ASN A 739 3.69 -0.45 -6.40
C ASN A 739 3.26 0.99 -6.71
N VAL A 740 3.46 1.38 -7.96
CA VAL A 740 2.93 2.59 -8.60
C VAL A 740 2.24 2.16 -9.89
N GLN A 741 1.01 2.62 -10.11
CA GLN A 741 0.28 2.43 -11.36
C GLN A 741 -0.12 3.80 -11.91
N VAL A 742 0.09 4.03 -13.20
CA VAL A 742 -0.29 5.28 -13.87
C VAL A 742 -1.41 5.04 -14.87
N ILE A 743 -2.52 5.73 -14.67
CA ILE A 743 -3.75 5.62 -15.44
C ILE A 743 -3.87 6.89 -16.31
N VAL A 744 -3.76 6.71 -17.64
CA VAL A 744 -3.71 7.79 -18.63
C VAL A 744 -4.99 7.79 -19.47
N PRO A 745 -5.80 8.87 -19.44
CA PRO A 745 -7.06 8.94 -20.18
C PRO A 745 -6.90 8.69 -21.68
N PHE A 746 -7.80 7.89 -22.24
CA PHE A 746 -7.83 7.43 -23.62
C PHE A 746 -6.62 6.58 -24.06
N ALA A 747 -5.78 6.11 -23.13
CA ALA A 747 -4.59 5.32 -23.46
C ALA A 747 -4.49 4.02 -22.66
N THR A 748 -4.66 4.04 -21.32
CA THR A 748 -4.48 2.84 -20.47
C THR A 748 -5.80 2.18 -20.04
N GLU A 749 -5.70 0.96 -19.52
CA GLU A 749 -6.69 0.42 -18.58
C GLU A 749 -6.85 1.30 -17.32
N SER A 750 -7.80 0.95 -16.45
CA SER A 750 -8.04 1.60 -15.15
C SER A 750 -7.61 0.71 -13.97
N TYR A 751 -7.54 1.23 -12.74
CA TYR A 751 -7.24 0.40 -11.56
C TYR A 751 -8.26 -0.75 -11.41
N SER A 752 -9.55 -0.46 -11.63
CA SER A 752 -10.63 -1.45 -11.57
C SER A 752 -10.64 -2.47 -12.72
N SER A 753 -9.74 -2.36 -13.71
CA SER A 753 -9.66 -3.30 -14.85
C SER A 753 -8.94 -4.60 -14.47
N SER A 754 -8.04 -4.55 -13.49
CA SER A 754 -7.39 -5.69 -12.87
C SER A 754 -8.03 -6.04 -11.52
N GLN A 755 -8.12 -7.33 -11.18
CA GLN A 755 -8.54 -7.76 -9.84
C GLN A 755 -7.33 -8.22 -9.00
N ASP A 756 -7.09 -7.52 -7.89
CA ASP A 756 -6.25 -8.00 -6.80
C ASP A 756 -6.85 -9.30 -6.21
N PRO A 757 -6.03 -10.29 -5.77
CA PRO A 757 -6.54 -11.49 -5.12
C PRO A 757 -7.34 -11.15 -3.84
N PRO A 758 -8.56 -11.69 -3.68
CA PRO A 758 -9.39 -11.38 -2.51
C PRO A 758 -8.76 -11.89 -1.21
N GLU A 759 -9.05 -11.22 -0.10
CA GLU A 759 -8.71 -11.73 1.23
C GLU A 759 -9.27 -13.15 1.42
N LYS A 760 -8.43 -14.07 1.89
CA LYS A 760 -8.88 -15.42 2.26
C LYS A 760 -9.71 -15.36 3.53
N SER A 761 -11.03 -15.52 3.41
CA SER A 761 -11.90 -15.74 4.55
C SER A 761 -11.57 -17.05 5.27
N ILE A 762 -11.71 -17.06 6.59
CA ILE A 762 -11.59 -18.28 7.40
C ILE A 762 -12.98 -18.96 7.42
N PRO A 763 -13.10 -20.26 7.13
CA PRO A 763 -14.38 -20.96 7.16
C PRO A 763 -15.16 -20.79 8.46
N ILE A 764 -16.47 -20.53 8.36
CA ILE A 764 -17.32 -20.25 9.52
C ILE A 764 -17.36 -21.43 10.49
N CYS A 765 -17.31 -22.68 10.00
CA CYS A 765 -17.20 -23.86 10.84
C CYS A 765 -15.87 -23.94 11.61
N THR A 766 -14.77 -23.46 11.00
CA THR A 766 -13.44 -23.38 11.63
C THR A 766 -13.41 -22.32 12.73
N LEU A 767 -13.95 -21.13 12.48
CA LEU A 767 -14.08 -20.09 13.52
C LEU A 767 -14.98 -20.56 14.69
N LYS A 768 -16.14 -21.13 14.37
CA LYS A 768 -17.20 -21.44 15.35
C LYS A 768 -16.95 -22.72 16.16
N ASN A 769 -16.40 -23.77 15.55
CA ASN A 769 -16.33 -25.12 16.16
C ASN A 769 -14.94 -25.79 16.10
N PHE A 770 -14.09 -25.46 15.13
CA PHE A 770 -12.86 -26.21 14.86
C PHE A 770 -11.61 -25.34 14.62
N PRO A 771 -11.26 -24.39 15.51
CA PRO A 771 -10.02 -23.65 15.40
C PRO A 771 -8.81 -24.56 15.61
N ASN A 772 -7.70 -24.25 14.94
CA ASN A 772 -6.44 -24.99 15.01
C ASN A 772 -5.19 -24.08 14.93
N ALA A 773 -5.38 -22.80 14.65
CA ALA A 773 -4.38 -21.75 14.62
C ALA A 773 -4.89 -20.51 15.39
N ILE A 774 -3.99 -19.69 15.93
CA ILE A 774 -4.33 -18.55 16.82
C ILE A 774 -5.05 -17.42 16.06
N GLU A 775 -4.83 -17.36 14.75
CA GLU A 775 -5.52 -16.48 13.80
C GLU A 775 -7.04 -16.75 13.80
N HIS A 776 -7.46 -18.02 13.97
CA HIS A 776 -8.88 -18.40 13.99
C HIS A 776 -9.57 -17.98 15.30
N THR A 777 -8.87 -18.05 16.43
CA THR A 777 -9.41 -17.62 17.72
C THR A 777 -9.36 -16.09 17.89
N LEU A 778 -8.40 -15.41 17.25
CA LEU A 778 -8.33 -13.95 17.21
C LEU A 778 -9.45 -13.33 16.36
N GLN A 779 -9.76 -13.89 15.19
CA GLN A 779 -10.93 -13.45 14.41
C GLN A 779 -12.22 -13.70 15.19
N TRP A 780 -12.43 -14.90 15.74
CA TRP A 780 -13.58 -15.20 16.58
C TRP A 780 -13.70 -14.26 17.80
N ALA A 781 -12.58 -13.86 18.42
CA ALA A 781 -12.57 -12.93 19.54
C ALA A 781 -12.93 -11.49 19.13
N ARG A 782 -12.57 -11.07 17.91
CA ARG A 782 -13.04 -9.81 17.32
C ARG A 782 -14.53 -9.86 16.98
N ASP A 783 -15.01 -10.96 16.40
CA ASP A 783 -16.44 -11.16 16.12
C ASP A 783 -17.27 -11.14 17.42
N ALA A 784 -16.74 -11.72 18.50
CA ALA A 784 -17.32 -11.68 19.84
C ALA A 784 -17.34 -10.26 20.43
N PHE A 785 -16.27 -9.45 20.24
CA PHE A 785 -16.26 -8.05 20.64
C PHE A 785 -17.36 -7.25 19.90
N GLU A 786 -17.37 -7.34 18.57
CA GLU A 786 -18.32 -6.59 17.72
C GLU A 786 -19.77 -6.96 18.06
N GLY A 787 -20.08 -8.27 18.18
CA GLY A 787 -21.43 -8.73 18.50
C GLY A 787 -21.94 -8.28 19.87
N VAL A 788 -21.07 -8.26 20.89
CA VAL A 788 -21.45 -8.02 22.29
C VAL A 788 -21.45 -6.54 22.69
N PHE A 789 -20.45 -5.77 22.23
CA PHE A 789 -20.26 -4.38 22.65
C PHE A 789 -20.69 -3.35 21.59
N LYS A 790 -20.82 -3.76 20.32
CA LYS A 790 -21.29 -2.90 19.23
C LYS A 790 -22.65 -3.30 18.69
N GLN A 791 -22.78 -4.39 17.94
CA GLN A 791 -24.00 -4.75 17.19
C GLN A 791 -25.25 -4.82 18.09
N SER A 792 -25.17 -5.45 19.25
CA SER A 792 -26.29 -5.52 20.21
C SER A 792 -26.64 -4.16 20.82
N ALA A 793 -25.63 -3.34 21.12
CA ALA A 793 -25.81 -1.98 21.62
C ALA A 793 -26.36 -1.03 20.54
N GLU A 794 -25.95 -1.19 19.29
CA GLU A 794 -26.39 -0.38 18.15
C GLU A 794 -27.85 -0.66 17.80
N ASN A 795 -28.24 -1.93 17.67
CA ASN A 795 -29.64 -2.31 17.45
C ASN A 795 -30.55 -1.71 18.53
N ALA A 796 -30.09 -1.72 19.78
CA ALA A 796 -30.81 -1.12 20.92
C ALA A 796 -30.82 0.42 20.88
N ALA A 797 -29.71 1.07 20.52
CA ALA A 797 -29.63 2.52 20.35
C ALA A 797 -30.55 3.01 19.22
N GLN A 798 -30.57 2.32 18.08
CA GLN A 798 -31.45 2.63 16.95
C GLN A 798 -32.94 2.43 17.33
N TYR A 799 -33.28 1.37 18.07
CA TYR A 799 -34.65 1.17 18.61
C TYR A 799 -35.11 2.25 19.60
N ILE A 800 -34.18 2.84 20.36
CA ILE A 800 -34.46 3.96 21.27
C ILE A 800 -34.63 5.26 20.49
N ALA A 801 -33.74 5.53 19.54
CA ALA A 801 -33.71 6.79 18.78
C ALA A 801 -34.82 6.91 17.71
N ASP A 802 -35.25 5.80 17.10
CA ASP A 802 -36.16 5.80 15.96
C ASP A 802 -37.53 5.18 16.29
N PRO A 803 -38.62 5.99 16.33
CA PRO A 803 -39.96 5.50 16.61
C PRO A 803 -40.52 4.49 15.59
N GLN A 804 -39.98 4.43 14.37
CA GLN A 804 -40.42 3.52 13.30
C GLN A 804 -39.53 2.27 13.18
N PHE A 805 -38.51 2.11 14.03
CA PHE A 805 -37.53 1.03 13.95
C PHE A 805 -38.18 -0.36 13.81
N THR A 806 -39.13 -0.72 14.68
CA THR A 806 -39.82 -2.02 14.64
C THR A 806 -40.62 -2.23 13.36
N GLU A 807 -41.19 -1.17 12.78
CA GLU A 807 -41.94 -1.25 11.51
C GLU A 807 -41.01 -1.44 10.30
N ARG A 808 -39.73 -1.07 10.41
CA ARG A 808 -38.71 -1.39 9.40
C ARG A 808 -38.16 -2.80 9.58
N ILE A 809 -37.81 -3.19 10.80
CA ILE A 809 -37.25 -4.52 11.09
C ILE A 809 -38.26 -5.63 10.76
N ALA A 810 -39.55 -5.45 11.04
CA ALA A 810 -40.61 -6.40 10.67
C ALA A 810 -40.85 -6.54 9.15
N LYS A 811 -40.13 -5.78 8.31
CA LYS A 811 -40.16 -5.88 6.83
C LYS A 811 -38.87 -6.45 6.24
N LEU A 812 -37.91 -6.86 7.08
CA LEU A 812 -36.71 -7.57 6.62
C LEU A 812 -37.03 -9.04 6.30
N PRO A 813 -36.38 -9.63 5.28
CA PRO A 813 -36.64 -11.01 4.87
C PRO A 813 -36.02 -12.05 5.81
N GLY A 814 -36.64 -13.23 5.88
CA GLY A 814 -36.12 -14.39 6.60
C GLY A 814 -36.06 -14.19 8.12
N ILE A 815 -35.04 -14.74 8.77
CA ILE A 815 -34.90 -14.76 10.23
C ILE A 815 -34.40 -13.42 10.85
N GLN A 816 -33.93 -12.48 10.02
CA GLN A 816 -33.36 -11.20 10.46
C GLN A 816 -34.22 -10.40 11.46
N PRO A 817 -35.58 -10.35 11.35
CA PRO A 817 -36.41 -9.66 12.32
C PRO A 817 -36.28 -10.27 13.73
N LEU A 818 -36.26 -11.60 13.84
CA LEU A 818 -36.15 -12.31 15.12
C LEU A 818 -34.79 -12.07 15.78
N ASP A 819 -33.69 -12.22 15.03
CA ASP A 819 -32.32 -12.05 15.57
C ASP A 819 -32.07 -10.62 16.08
N ILE A 820 -32.54 -9.61 15.34
CA ILE A 820 -32.42 -8.20 15.74
C ILE A 820 -33.27 -7.92 16.99
N LEU A 821 -34.53 -8.39 17.01
CA LEU A 821 -35.45 -8.13 18.12
C LEU A 821 -35.07 -8.88 19.41
N ASP A 822 -34.63 -10.14 19.35
CA ASP A 822 -34.11 -10.88 20.51
C ASP A 822 -32.80 -10.25 21.03
N SER A 823 -31.96 -9.69 20.15
CA SER A 823 -30.76 -8.94 20.58
C SER A 823 -31.11 -7.66 21.35
N ILE A 824 -32.12 -6.90 20.89
CA ILE A 824 -32.60 -5.69 21.58
C ILE A 824 -33.28 -6.06 22.91
N LYS A 825 -34.06 -7.15 22.95
CA LYS A 825 -34.68 -7.67 24.18
C LYS A 825 -33.64 -8.03 25.24
N LYS A 826 -32.54 -8.68 24.84
CA LYS A 826 -31.40 -8.94 25.72
C LYS A 826 -30.77 -7.65 26.24
N ALA A 827 -30.44 -6.71 25.34
CA ALA A 827 -29.79 -5.46 25.73
C ALA A 827 -30.64 -4.59 26.68
N LEU A 828 -31.95 -4.47 26.44
CA LEU A 828 -32.81 -3.52 27.16
C LEU A 828 -33.62 -4.11 28.31
N ILE A 829 -33.84 -5.43 28.34
CA ILE A 829 -34.70 -6.10 29.33
C ILE A 829 -33.93 -7.21 30.07
N ASP A 830 -33.44 -8.24 29.37
CA ASP A 830 -32.99 -9.47 30.04
C ASP A 830 -31.60 -9.32 30.69
N ASP A 831 -30.63 -8.76 29.95
CA ASP A 831 -29.21 -8.66 30.33
C ASP A 831 -28.78 -7.21 30.66
N LYS A 832 -29.74 -6.30 30.93
CA LYS A 832 -29.47 -4.89 31.26
C LYS A 832 -28.81 -4.77 32.66
N PRO A 833 -27.54 -4.35 32.76
CA PRO A 833 -26.86 -4.22 34.05
C PRO A 833 -27.44 -3.07 34.89
N LYS A 834 -27.39 -3.21 36.21
CA LYS A 834 -27.87 -2.20 37.19
C LYS A 834 -26.76 -1.62 38.08
N SER A 835 -25.57 -2.22 38.02
CA SER A 835 -24.37 -1.83 38.75
C SER A 835 -23.16 -2.52 38.14
N PHE A 836 -21.94 -2.10 38.48
CA PHE A 836 -20.72 -2.77 38.03
C PHE A 836 -20.66 -4.25 38.44
N ALA A 837 -21.25 -4.62 39.58
CA ALA A 837 -21.34 -6.02 40.02
C ALA A 837 -22.16 -6.89 39.04
N HIS A 838 -23.20 -6.33 38.40
CA HIS A 838 -23.94 -7.03 37.34
C HIS A 838 -23.08 -7.20 36.07
N CYS A 839 -22.18 -6.25 35.77
CA CYS A 839 -21.24 -6.39 34.65
C CYS A 839 -20.22 -7.51 34.89
N VAL A 840 -19.76 -7.68 36.14
CA VAL A 840 -18.87 -8.80 36.55
C VAL A 840 -19.62 -10.14 36.52
N GLU A 841 -20.87 -10.18 36.99
CA GLU A 841 -21.73 -11.36 36.90
C GLU A 841 -21.98 -11.77 35.44
N TRP A 842 -22.37 -10.82 34.59
CA TRP A 842 -22.52 -11.04 33.15
C TRP A 842 -21.21 -11.57 32.51
N ALA A 843 -20.06 -10.94 32.78
CA ALA A 843 -18.78 -11.36 32.20
C ALA A 843 -18.38 -12.78 32.64
N ARG A 844 -18.68 -13.16 33.89
CA ARG A 844 -18.39 -14.51 34.39
C ARG A 844 -19.32 -15.57 33.84
N LEU A 845 -20.60 -15.26 33.65
CA LEU A 845 -21.55 -16.18 33.01
C LEU A 845 -21.24 -16.33 31.51
N TYR A 846 -20.82 -15.24 30.84
CA TYR A 846 -20.37 -15.28 29.45
C TYR A 846 -19.08 -16.10 29.27
N TRP A 847 -18.12 -16.00 30.20
CA TRP A 847 -16.94 -16.87 30.27
C TRP A 847 -17.31 -18.36 30.39
N GLU A 848 -18.25 -18.71 31.29
CA GLU A 848 -18.70 -20.10 31.40
C GLU A 848 -19.30 -20.59 30.08
N ASP A 849 -20.08 -19.73 29.41
CA ASP A 849 -20.73 -20.14 28.18
C ASP A 849 -19.74 -20.43 27.05
N GLN A 850 -18.78 -19.54 26.81
CA GLN A 850 -17.84 -19.68 25.68
C GLN A 850 -16.82 -20.82 25.91
N TYR A 851 -16.26 -20.92 27.13
CA TYR A 851 -15.10 -21.78 27.39
C TYR A 851 -15.45 -23.11 28.08
N VAL A 852 -16.71 -23.27 28.50
CA VAL A 852 -17.18 -24.46 29.24
C VAL A 852 -18.46 -25.05 28.65
N ASN A 853 -19.55 -24.28 28.54
CA ASN A 853 -20.86 -24.81 28.12
C ASN A 853 -20.87 -25.23 26.65
N GLN A 854 -20.44 -24.34 25.75
CA GLN A 854 -20.38 -24.63 24.32
C GLN A 854 -19.41 -25.78 24.02
N ILE A 855 -18.30 -25.86 24.76
CA ILE A 855 -17.33 -26.97 24.64
C ILE A 855 -17.95 -28.30 25.12
N LYS A 856 -18.65 -28.30 26.26
CA LYS A 856 -19.39 -29.48 26.73
C LYS A 856 -20.52 -29.91 25.78
N GLN A 857 -21.20 -28.96 25.12
CA GLN A 857 -22.17 -29.27 24.06
C GLN A 857 -21.49 -29.86 22.82
N LEU A 858 -20.35 -29.29 22.39
CA LEU A 858 -19.60 -29.77 21.24
C LEU A 858 -19.06 -31.18 21.44
N LEU A 859 -18.56 -31.51 22.64
CA LEU A 859 -18.11 -32.86 23.01
C LEU A 859 -19.27 -33.85 23.22
N PHE A 860 -20.45 -33.38 23.62
CA PHE A 860 -21.66 -34.22 23.65
C PHE A 860 -22.17 -34.54 22.24
N ASN A 861 -22.01 -33.60 21.30
CA ASN A 861 -22.28 -33.78 19.88
C ASN A 861 -21.24 -34.66 19.17
N PHE A 862 -19.95 -34.52 19.53
CA PHE A 862 -18.84 -35.26 18.94
C PHE A 862 -17.87 -35.78 20.03
N PRO A 863 -18.10 -36.99 20.57
CA PRO A 863 -17.26 -37.58 21.61
C PRO A 863 -15.76 -37.64 21.23
N PRO A 864 -14.82 -37.56 22.20
CA PRO A 864 -13.37 -37.61 21.93
C PRO A 864 -12.92 -38.86 21.17
N ASP A 865 -13.61 -39.99 21.38
CA ASP A 865 -13.36 -41.30 20.79
C ASP A 865 -14.17 -41.57 19.49
N GLN A 866 -14.91 -40.58 19.00
CA GLN A 866 -15.74 -40.75 17.80
C GLN A 866 -14.91 -41.04 16.55
N ILE A 867 -15.36 -42.03 15.77
CA ILE A 867 -14.87 -42.32 14.42
C ILE A 867 -15.83 -41.83 13.33
N THR A 868 -15.29 -41.55 12.16
CA THR A 868 -16.01 -41.26 10.92
C THR A 868 -16.61 -42.54 10.31
N SER A 869 -17.45 -42.39 9.29
CA SER A 869 -17.92 -43.50 8.44
C SER A 869 -16.79 -44.22 7.69
N SER A 870 -15.62 -43.61 7.54
CA SER A 870 -14.39 -44.21 6.99
C SER A 870 -13.49 -44.86 8.06
N GLY A 871 -13.93 -44.93 9.33
CA GLY A 871 -13.20 -45.56 10.42
C GLY A 871 -12.02 -44.74 10.97
N GLN A 872 -11.87 -43.48 10.55
CA GLN A 872 -10.82 -42.58 11.04
C GLN A 872 -11.31 -41.79 12.27
N PRO A 873 -10.44 -41.36 13.21
CA PRO A 873 -10.86 -40.49 14.31
C PRO A 873 -11.43 -39.17 13.80
N PHE A 874 -12.60 -38.75 14.32
CA PHE A 874 -13.22 -37.47 13.96
C PHE A 874 -12.35 -36.28 14.36
N TRP A 875 -11.71 -36.37 15.53
CA TRP A 875 -10.76 -35.40 16.05
C TRP A 875 -9.35 -35.69 15.52
N SER A 876 -9.16 -35.47 14.23
CA SER A 876 -7.88 -35.63 13.53
C SER A 876 -7.62 -34.45 12.58
N GLY A 877 -6.38 -34.32 12.13
CA GLY A 877 -5.98 -33.30 11.15
C GLY A 877 -6.27 -31.87 11.63
N PRO A 878 -7.11 -31.09 10.94
CA PRO A 878 -7.44 -29.72 11.35
C PRO A 878 -8.37 -29.64 12.57
N LYS A 879 -8.92 -30.76 13.06
CA LYS A 879 -9.89 -30.81 14.17
C LYS A 879 -9.21 -31.18 15.49
N ARG A 880 -8.65 -30.18 16.18
CA ARG A 880 -8.13 -30.36 17.55
C ARG A 880 -9.29 -30.65 18.51
N CYS A 881 -9.21 -31.73 19.30
CA CYS A 881 -10.22 -32.06 20.31
C CYS A 881 -10.12 -31.07 21.49
N PRO A 882 -11.18 -30.30 21.81
CA PRO A 882 -11.11 -29.32 22.88
C PRO A 882 -11.34 -29.93 24.26
N ASP A 883 -10.77 -29.32 25.30
CA ASP A 883 -11.14 -29.56 26.70
C ASP A 883 -11.89 -28.33 27.26
N PRO A 884 -12.97 -28.49 28.05
CA PRO A 884 -13.64 -27.39 28.72
C PRO A 884 -12.75 -26.84 29.86
N LEU A 885 -12.63 -25.52 29.96
CA LEU A 885 -11.81 -24.89 31.00
C LEU A 885 -12.47 -24.99 32.39
N VAL A 886 -11.67 -24.74 33.43
CA VAL A 886 -12.12 -24.52 34.81
C VAL A 886 -11.73 -23.10 35.20
N PHE A 887 -12.69 -22.30 35.65
CA PHE A 887 -12.40 -20.92 36.06
C PHE A 887 -11.57 -20.90 37.35
N ASP A 888 -10.47 -20.18 37.31
CA ASP A 888 -9.68 -19.78 38.47
C ASP A 888 -9.53 -18.26 38.43
N VAL A 889 -9.76 -17.62 39.58
CA VAL A 889 -9.61 -16.17 39.78
C VAL A 889 -8.14 -15.74 39.95
N ASN A 890 -7.25 -16.70 40.23
CA ASN A 890 -5.81 -16.48 40.40
C ASN A 890 -5.04 -16.60 39.07
N ASP A 891 -5.64 -17.17 38.03
CA ASP A 891 -5.08 -17.15 36.69
C ASP A 891 -5.22 -15.73 36.09
N PRO A 892 -4.13 -15.10 35.63
CA PRO A 892 -4.18 -13.74 35.11
C PRO A 892 -5.09 -13.58 33.89
N MET A 893 -5.06 -14.53 32.95
CA MET A 893 -5.81 -14.49 31.69
C MET A 893 -7.32 -14.66 31.93
N HIS A 894 -7.68 -15.52 32.87
CA HIS A 894 -9.06 -15.68 33.35
C HIS A 894 -9.58 -14.37 33.96
N LEU A 895 -8.78 -13.72 34.81
CA LEU A 895 -9.17 -12.46 35.44
C LEU A 895 -9.14 -11.28 34.45
N ASP A 896 -8.24 -11.28 33.46
CA ASP A 896 -8.15 -10.25 32.40
C ASP A 896 -9.42 -10.21 31.55
N PHE A 897 -9.97 -11.37 31.18
CA PHE A 897 -11.25 -11.44 30.45
C PHE A 897 -12.40 -10.80 31.25
N ILE A 898 -12.48 -11.09 32.55
CA ILE A 898 -13.51 -10.53 33.44
C ILE A 898 -13.29 -9.02 33.63
N TYR A 899 -12.04 -8.60 33.85
CA TYR A 899 -11.64 -7.20 34.02
C TYR A 899 -11.98 -6.36 32.79
N ALA A 900 -11.63 -6.83 31.58
CA ALA A 900 -11.95 -6.13 30.34
C ALA A 900 -13.45 -6.18 30.04
N GLY A 901 -14.04 -7.38 29.99
CA GLY A 901 -15.45 -7.58 29.65
C GLY A 901 -16.42 -6.82 30.56
N ALA A 902 -16.17 -6.79 31.88
CA ALA A 902 -17.02 -6.05 32.81
C ALA A 902 -16.89 -4.52 32.66
N ASN A 903 -15.69 -4.00 32.36
CA ASN A 903 -15.49 -2.56 32.15
C ASN A 903 -16.05 -2.08 30.80
N LEU A 904 -15.91 -2.87 29.74
CA LEU A 904 -16.55 -2.60 28.43
C LEU A 904 -18.09 -2.66 28.57
N ARG A 905 -18.63 -3.67 29.27
CA ARG A 905 -20.07 -3.78 29.55
C ARG A 905 -20.58 -2.65 30.44
N ALA A 906 -19.75 -2.10 31.34
CA ALA A 906 -20.12 -0.90 32.09
C ALA A 906 -20.19 0.34 31.19
N GLU A 907 -19.20 0.53 30.31
CA GLU A 907 -19.11 1.69 29.40
C GLU A 907 -20.32 1.78 28.46
N VAL A 908 -20.70 0.65 27.82
CA VAL A 908 -21.85 0.55 26.92
C VAL A 908 -23.15 1.07 27.56
N TYR A 909 -23.31 0.88 28.88
CA TYR A 909 -24.53 1.28 29.62
C TYR A 909 -24.33 2.54 30.48
N GLY A 910 -23.21 3.25 30.33
CA GLY A 910 -22.91 4.47 31.10
C GLY A 910 -22.73 4.24 32.61
N ILE A 911 -22.35 3.03 33.02
CA ILE A 911 -22.04 2.66 34.40
C ILE A 911 -20.58 3.01 34.71
N GLU A 912 -20.31 3.50 35.93
CA GLU A 912 -18.95 3.80 36.37
C GLU A 912 -18.05 2.55 36.34
N GLN A 913 -16.91 2.68 35.67
CA GLN A 913 -15.92 1.62 35.52
C GLN A 913 -15.08 1.41 36.79
N VAL A 914 -14.84 0.16 37.16
CA VAL A 914 -13.95 -0.19 38.27
C VAL A 914 -12.68 -0.80 37.70
N ARG A 915 -11.58 -0.03 37.74
CA ARG A 915 -10.26 -0.47 37.26
C ARG A 915 -9.39 -1.15 38.35
N ASN A 916 -9.88 -1.27 39.59
CA ASN A 916 -9.18 -2.02 40.65
C ASN A 916 -9.44 -3.54 40.51
N ARG A 917 -8.37 -4.33 40.34
CA ARG A 917 -8.46 -5.77 40.04
C ARG A 917 -8.88 -6.61 41.24
N GLU A 918 -8.45 -6.26 42.44
CA GLU A 918 -8.77 -6.98 43.68
C GLU A 918 -10.27 -6.91 43.96
N THR A 919 -10.89 -5.75 43.74
CA THR A 919 -12.35 -5.57 43.81
C THR A 919 -13.09 -6.45 42.80
N ILE A 920 -12.56 -6.62 41.58
CA ILE A 920 -13.15 -7.50 40.58
C ILE A 920 -12.98 -8.98 40.95
N ALA A 921 -11.81 -9.39 41.44
CA ALA A 921 -11.58 -10.73 41.96
C ALA A 921 -12.54 -11.07 43.13
N GLU A 922 -12.76 -10.11 44.03
CA GLU A 922 -13.73 -10.21 45.11
C GLU A 922 -15.19 -10.29 44.62
N LEU A 923 -15.55 -9.60 43.54
CA LEU A 923 -16.90 -9.63 42.98
C LEU A 923 -17.16 -10.94 42.22
N VAL A 924 -16.20 -11.40 41.41
CA VAL A 924 -16.38 -12.59 40.57
C VAL A 924 -16.50 -13.88 41.39
N GLN A 925 -15.82 -13.97 42.54
CA GLN A 925 -15.98 -15.07 43.49
C GLN A 925 -17.38 -15.17 44.10
N LYS A 926 -18.19 -14.11 44.05
CA LYS A 926 -19.55 -14.07 44.61
C LYS A 926 -20.63 -14.48 43.58
N VAL A 927 -20.26 -14.65 42.30
CA VAL A 927 -21.16 -15.02 41.20
C VAL A 927 -21.58 -16.49 41.28
N LYS A 928 -22.88 -16.77 41.08
CA LYS A 928 -23.41 -18.14 41.08
C LYS A 928 -23.57 -18.66 39.65
N VAL A 929 -22.68 -19.59 39.28
CA VAL A 929 -22.67 -20.22 37.95
C VAL A 929 -23.68 -21.38 37.90
N PRO A 930 -24.63 -21.40 36.94
CA PRO A 930 -25.56 -22.52 36.75
C PRO A 930 -24.88 -23.81 36.25
N GLU A 931 -25.41 -24.96 36.64
CA GLU A 931 -24.95 -26.27 36.12
C GLU A 931 -25.35 -26.45 34.64
N PHE A 932 -24.38 -26.69 33.77
CA PHE A 932 -24.61 -27.01 32.35
C PHE A 932 -25.33 -28.35 32.16
N LYS A 933 -26.30 -28.39 31.24
CA LYS A 933 -26.99 -29.62 30.81
C LYS A 933 -27.04 -29.66 29.27
N PRO A 934 -26.45 -30.69 28.63
CA PRO A 934 -26.42 -30.77 27.17
C PRO A 934 -27.82 -30.96 26.59
N ARG A 935 -28.04 -30.42 25.40
CA ARG A 935 -29.30 -30.49 24.66
C ARG A 935 -29.17 -31.50 23.52
N SER A 936 -30.07 -32.47 23.48
CA SER A 936 -30.23 -33.38 22.33
C SER A 936 -30.82 -32.64 21.13
N GLY A 937 -30.39 -33.01 19.92
CA GLY A 937 -30.94 -32.44 18.67
C GLY A 937 -30.31 -31.12 18.20
N VAL A 938 -29.32 -30.58 18.91
CA VAL A 938 -28.49 -29.46 18.42
C VAL A 938 -27.70 -29.95 17.21
N LYS A 939 -27.92 -29.35 16.03
CA LYS A 939 -27.06 -29.55 14.86
C LYS A 939 -25.80 -28.68 14.98
N ILE A 940 -24.65 -29.26 14.64
CA ILE A 940 -23.37 -28.55 14.56
C ILE A 940 -22.73 -28.93 13.23
N GLU A 941 -22.57 -27.96 12.35
CA GLU A 941 -22.09 -28.21 10.98
C GLU A 941 -20.57 -28.47 10.95
N THR A 942 -20.18 -29.53 10.22
CA THR A 942 -18.82 -30.13 10.31
C THR A 942 -17.89 -29.78 9.14
N ASN A 943 -18.41 -29.14 8.10
CA ASN A 943 -17.69 -28.56 6.97
C ASN A 943 -18.55 -27.47 6.31
N GLU A 944 -17.98 -26.71 5.37
CA GLU A 944 -18.70 -25.62 4.69
C GLU A 944 -19.82 -26.13 3.77
N ALA A 945 -19.67 -27.29 3.12
CA ALA A 945 -20.69 -27.84 2.25
C ALA A 945 -21.99 -28.15 3.04
N ALA A 946 -21.87 -28.70 4.26
CA ALA A 946 -22.99 -28.93 5.16
C ALA A 946 -23.56 -27.61 5.70
N ALA A 947 -22.70 -26.64 6.06
CA ALA A 947 -23.14 -25.31 6.49
C ALA A 947 -23.94 -24.58 5.39
N ALA A 948 -23.42 -24.53 4.16
CA ALA A 948 -24.09 -23.92 3.00
C ALA A 948 -25.35 -24.70 2.61
N ALA A 949 -25.33 -26.04 2.65
CA ALA A 949 -26.53 -26.84 2.45
C ALA A 949 -27.58 -26.59 3.55
N SER A 950 -27.18 -26.34 4.81
CA SER A 950 -28.12 -26.00 5.89
C SER A 950 -28.68 -24.58 5.77
N ALA A 951 -27.89 -23.63 5.25
CA ALA A 951 -28.35 -22.27 4.94
C ALA A 951 -29.32 -22.26 3.75
N ASN A 952 -29.03 -23.02 2.69
CA ASN A 952 -29.92 -23.16 1.53
C ASN A 952 -31.11 -24.09 1.80
N ASN A 953 -31.09 -24.89 2.87
CA ASN A 953 -32.23 -25.64 3.40
C ASN A 953 -32.86 -24.95 4.63
N PHE A 954 -32.74 -23.62 4.73
CA PHE A 954 -33.88 -22.85 5.22
C PHE A 954 -34.97 -22.92 4.15
N ASP A 955 -35.71 -24.03 4.21
CA ASP A 955 -37.03 -24.21 3.60
C ASP A 955 -37.96 -23.04 4.02
N ASP A 956 -39.07 -22.86 3.31
CA ASP A 956 -39.98 -21.69 3.38
C ASP A 956 -40.87 -21.71 4.64
N GLY A 957 -40.22 -21.96 5.79
CA GLY A 957 -40.83 -22.02 7.11
C GLY A 957 -41.35 -20.65 7.51
N GLU A 958 -42.65 -20.58 7.73
CA GLU A 958 -43.36 -19.38 8.18
C GLU A 958 -42.57 -18.66 9.27
N LEU A 959 -42.28 -17.38 9.05
CA LEU A 959 -41.80 -16.46 10.08
C LEU A 959 -42.70 -16.66 11.31
N ASP A 960 -42.10 -16.99 12.46
CA ASP A 960 -42.80 -17.15 13.74
C ASP A 960 -43.29 -15.76 14.20
N GLN A 961 -44.34 -15.28 13.54
CA GLN A 961 -44.85 -13.93 13.65
C GLN A 961 -45.47 -13.71 15.03
N ASP A 962 -46.07 -14.76 15.61
CA ASP A 962 -46.50 -14.79 17.01
C ASP A 962 -45.32 -14.49 17.97
N ARG A 963 -44.11 -15.05 17.72
CA ARG A 963 -42.91 -14.72 18.48
C ARG A 963 -42.35 -13.33 18.16
N VAL A 964 -42.34 -12.89 16.90
CA VAL A 964 -41.95 -11.52 16.51
C VAL A 964 -42.81 -10.48 17.25
N ASP A 965 -44.14 -10.61 17.13
CA ASP A 965 -45.12 -9.70 17.71
C ASP A 965 -45.10 -9.76 19.24
N LYS A 966 -44.82 -10.93 19.82
CA LYS A 966 -44.58 -11.08 21.27
C LYS A 966 -43.33 -10.33 21.73
N ILE A 967 -42.20 -10.45 21.03
CA ILE A 967 -40.97 -9.73 21.38
C ILE A 967 -41.19 -8.21 21.24
N ILE A 968 -41.85 -7.76 20.16
CA ILE A 968 -42.24 -6.35 19.98
C ILE A 968 -43.15 -5.89 21.13
N SER A 969 -44.11 -6.70 21.56
CA SER A 969 -45.01 -6.40 22.68
C SER A 969 -44.29 -6.31 24.03
N GLU A 970 -43.32 -7.20 24.28
CA GLU A 970 -42.49 -7.17 25.50
C GLU A 970 -41.54 -5.97 25.50
N LEU A 971 -40.96 -5.61 24.34
CA LEU A 971 -40.16 -4.40 24.16
C LEU A 971 -40.98 -3.13 24.39
N LEU A 972 -42.11 -2.95 23.71
CA LEU A 972 -42.97 -1.77 23.85
C LEU A 972 -43.51 -1.57 25.28
N LYS A 973 -43.62 -2.64 26.07
CA LYS A 973 -44.12 -2.60 27.44
C LYS A 973 -43.03 -2.39 28.49
N ASN A 974 -41.84 -3.00 28.31
CA ASN A 974 -40.83 -3.11 29.37
C ASN A 974 -39.50 -2.43 29.04
N ALA A 975 -39.21 -2.08 27.78
CA ALA A 975 -37.93 -1.47 27.41
C ALA A 975 -37.89 0.01 27.80
N ASP A 976 -36.90 0.37 28.61
CA ASP A 976 -36.65 1.74 29.06
C ASP A 976 -36.03 2.57 27.92
N LYS A 977 -36.87 3.31 27.18
CA LYS A 977 -36.46 4.24 26.12
C LYS A 977 -35.76 5.52 26.63
N THR A 978 -35.50 5.65 27.93
CA THR A 978 -34.63 6.71 28.48
C THR A 978 -33.22 6.21 28.80
N SER A 979 -32.94 4.92 28.58
CA SER A 979 -31.59 4.35 28.70
C SER A 979 -30.60 5.06 27.78
N LYS A 980 -29.49 5.56 28.32
CA LYS A 980 -28.30 5.81 27.50
C LYS A 980 -27.61 4.47 27.27
N ILE A 981 -27.58 4.02 26.02
CA ILE A 981 -26.72 2.93 25.56
C ILE A 981 -25.78 3.47 24.48
N THR A 982 -24.53 3.05 24.47
CA THR A 982 -23.47 3.58 23.59
C THR A 982 -22.70 2.39 22.98
N PRO A 983 -22.81 2.14 21.67
CA PRO A 983 -21.99 1.13 21.00
C PRO A 983 -20.51 1.51 21.08
N LEU A 984 -19.63 0.54 21.32
CA LEU A 984 -18.18 0.78 21.28
C LEU A 984 -17.65 0.55 19.86
N GLU A 985 -16.96 1.53 19.29
CA GLU A 985 -16.22 1.34 18.04
C GLU A 985 -14.84 0.75 18.33
N PHE A 986 -14.43 -0.25 17.56
CA PHE A 986 -13.17 -0.96 17.78
C PHE A 986 -11.94 -0.10 17.40
N GLU A 987 -11.43 0.66 18.36
CA GLU A 987 -10.08 1.23 18.29
C GLU A 987 -9.05 0.24 18.85
N LYS A 988 -8.00 -0.04 18.05
CA LYS A 988 -6.86 -0.91 18.37
C LYS A 988 -5.65 -0.17 18.96
N ASP A 989 -5.54 1.15 18.75
CA ASP A 989 -4.33 1.94 19.02
C ASP A 989 -4.37 2.82 20.27
N ASP A 990 -5.53 2.99 20.88
CA ASP A 990 -5.63 3.38 22.28
C ASP A 990 -5.47 2.14 23.16
N ASP A 991 -4.43 2.12 23.98
CA ASP A 991 -4.12 1.01 24.89
C ASP A 991 -4.85 1.13 26.27
N SER A 992 -5.72 2.14 26.46
CA SER A 992 -6.47 2.37 27.71
C SER A 992 -7.95 1.91 27.67
N ASN A 993 -8.51 1.74 26.47
CA ASN A 993 -9.91 1.38 26.21
C ASN A 993 -10.28 -0.08 26.52
N LEU A 994 -9.31 -0.97 26.75
CA LEU A 994 -9.49 -2.42 26.99
C LEU A 994 -10.01 -3.26 25.81
N HIS A 995 -10.17 -2.70 24.61
CA HIS A 995 -10.62 -3.43 23.42
C HIS A 995 -9.65 -4.58 23.07
N MET A 996 -8.37 -4.25 22.91
CA MET A 996 -7.34 -5.25 22.62
C MET A 996 -7.14 -6.23 23.77
N ASP A 997 -7.30 -5.79 25.02
CA ASP A 997 -7.09 -6.64 26.19
C ASP A 997 -8.24 -7.66 26.34
N PHE A 998 -9.47 -7.28 26.03
CA PHE A 998 -10.58 -8.23 25.85
C PHE A 998 -10.27 -9.23 24.73
N ILE A 999 -9.87 -8.77 23.53
CA ILE A 999 -9.63 -9.66 22.38
C ILE A 999 -8.49 -10.64 22.65
N VAL A 1000 -7.39 -10.20 23.28
CA VAL A 1000 -6.26 -11.04 23.69
C VAL A 1000 -6.72 -12.14 24.64
N ALA A 1001 -7.39 -11.77 25.73
CA ALA A 1001 -7.86 -12.74 26.72
C ALA A 1001 -8.92 -13.69 26.12
N CYS A 1002 -9.88 -13.13 25.37
CA CYS A 1002 -10.96 -13.86 24.72
C CYS A 1002 -10.43 -14.92 23.73
N SER A 1003 -9.42 -14.55 22.94
CA SER A 1003 -8.73 -15.47 22.02
C SER A 1003 -7.90 -16.51 22.75
N ASN A 1004 -7.04 -16.11 23.69
CA ASN A 1004 -6.10 -17.03 24.35
C ASN A 1004 -6.81 -18.08 25.23
N LEU A 1005 -7.95 -17.73 25.83
CA LEU A 1005 -8.83 -18.71 26.50
C LEU A 1005 -9.36 -19.77 25.53
N ARG A 1006 -9.78 -19.36 24.32
CA ARG A 1006 -10.22 -20.29 23.27
C ARG A 1006 -9.04 -21.08 22.70
N ALA A 1007 -7.86 -20.48 22.60
CA ALA A 1007 -6.64 -21.20 22.21
C ALA A 1007 -6.31 -22.31 23.22
N ALA A 1008 -6.45 -22.04 24.53
CA ALA A 1008 -6.28 -23.02 25.58
C ALA A 1008 -7.27 -24.20 25.49
N ASN A 1009 -8.57 -23.95 25.21
CA ASN A 1009 -9.54 -25.04 24.97
C ASN A 1009 -9.02 -26.05 23.93
N TYR A 1010 -8.55 -25.55 22.78
CA TYR A 1010 -8.17 -26.37 21.62
C TYR A 1010 -6.70 -26.78 21.58
N LYS A 1011 -5.92 -26.53 22.65
CA LYS A 1011 -4.45 -26.73 22.69
C LYS A 1011 -3.73 -26.03 21.51
N ILE A 1012 -4.06 -24.77 21.28
CA ILE A 1012 -3.40 -23.88 20.31
C ILE A 1012 -2.41 -22.99 21.11
N PRO A 1013 -1.17 -22.77 20.65
CA PRO A 1013 -0.25 -21.84 21.30
C PRO A 1013 -0.83 -20.41 21.36
N PRO A 1014 -0.82 -19.74 22.53
CA PRO A 1014 -1.37 -18.39 22.67
C PRO A 1014 -0.55 -17.34 21.92
N ALA A 1015 -1.16 -16.21 21.60
CA ALA A 1015 -0.45 -15.02 21.12
C ALA A 1015 -0.26 -13.99 22.24
N ASP A 1016 0.86 -13.30 22.21
CA ASP A 1016 1.05 -12.07 22.97
C ASP A 1016 0.17 -10.92 22.43
N ARG A 1017 0.17 -9.79 23.15
CA ARG A 1017 -0.59 -8.58 22.78
C ARG A 1017 -0.16 -7.99 21.43
N HIS A 1018 1.12 -8.16 21.04
CA HIS A 1018 1.71 -7.60 19.82
C HIS A 1018 1.25 -8.35 18.57
N LYS A 1019 1.39 -9.69 18.55
CA LYS A 1019 0.86 -10.58 17.50
C LYS A 1019 -0.66 -10.51 17.44
N SER A 1020 -1.35 -10.41 18.59
CA SER A 1020 -2.80 -10.25 18.62
C SER A 1020 -3.26 -8.95 17.98
N LYS A 1021 -2.57 -7.83 18.28
CA LYS A 1021 -2.86 -6.49 17.70
C LYS A 1021 -2.59 -6.42 16.20
N LEU A 1022 -1.62 -7.16 15.67
CA LEU A 1022 -1.41 -7.32 14.23
C LEU A 1022 -2.65 -7.93 13.56
N ILE A 1023 -3.03 -9.13 14.00
CA ILE A 1023 -4.04 -9.96 13.34
C ILE A 1023 -5.44 -9.39 13.57
N ALA A 1024 -5.85 -9.24 14.83
CA ALA A 1024 -7.20 -8.74 15.14
C ALA A 1024 -7.36 -7.26 14.76
N GLY A 1025 -6.28 -6.47 14.79
CA GLY A 1025 -6.29 -5.08 14.31
C GLY A 1025 -6.30 -4.94 12.79
N LYS A 1026 -6.05 -6.02 12.02
CA LYS A 1026 -5.73 -5.97 10.57
C LYS A 1026 -4.66 -4.91 10.23
N ILE A 1027 -3.60 -4.82 11.04
CA ILE A 1027 -2.59 -3.76 10.86
C ILE A 1027 -1.72 -4.08 9.64
N ILE A 1028 -1.76 -3.21 8.64
CA ILE A 1028 -0.86 -3.25 7.48
C ILE A 1028 0.57 -2.87 7.95
N PRO A 1029 1.59 -3.75 7.81
CA PRO A 1029 2.98 -3.40 8.06
C PRO A 1029 3.44 -2.27 7.13
N ALA A 1030 4.22 -1.31 7.64
CA ALA A 1030 4.66 -0.16 6.85
C ALA A 1030 5.94 0.48 7.43
N ILE A 1031 6.80 1.00 6.55
CA ILE A 1031 8.08 1.64 6.90
C ILE A 1031 8.36 2.83 5.97
N ALA A 1032 8.94 3.90 6.53
CA ALA A 1032 9.17 5.17 5.82
C ALA A 1032 10.02 5.03 4.54
N THR A 1033 10.99 4.11 4.53
CA THR A 1033 11.87 3.82 3.39
C THR A 1033 11.08 3.49 2.14
N THR A 1034 10.20 2.47 2.20
CA THR A 1034 9.37 2.01 1.09
C THR A 1034 8.38 3.09 0.65
N THR A 1035 7.76 3.81 1.61
CA THR A 1035 6.91 4.96 1.30
C THR A 1035 7.67 6.05 0.53
N SER A 1036 8.90 6.37 0.91
CA SER A 1036 9.80 7.31 0.22
C SER A 1036 10.11 6.85 -1.21
N VAL A 1037 10.38 5.56 -1.42
CA VAL A 1037 10.66 4.98 -2.74
C VAL A 1037 9.46 5.14 -3.68
N LEU A 1038 8.31 4.56 -3.33
CA LEU A 1038 7.16 4.55 -4.24
C LEU A 1038 6.58 5.96 -4.45
N SER A 1039 6.62 6.84 -3.44
CA SER A 1039 6.17 8.24 -3.60
C SER A 1039 7.13 9.09 -4.45
N GLY A 1040 8.42 8.74 -4.51
CA GLY A 1040 9.36 9.31 -5.47
C GLY A 1040 9.02 8.89 -6.90
N LEU A 1041 8.86 7.58 -7.12
CA LEU A 1041 8.50 6.99 -8.42
C LEU A 1041 7.14 7.50 -8.95
N ALA A 1042 6.11 7.58 -8.09
CA ALA A 1042 4.81 8.12 -8.44
C ALA A 1042 4.89 9.55 -9.00
N VAL A 1043 5.74 10.39 -8.41
CA VAL A 1043 5.88 11.79 -8.82
C VAL A 1043 6.69 11.92 -10.13
N LEU A 1044 7.53 10.94 -10.47
CA LEU A 1044 8.14 10.87 -11.80
C LEU A 1044 7.08 10.60 -12.89
N GLU A 1045 6.07 9.75 -12.63
CA GLU A 1045 4.93 9.59 -13.55
C GLU A 1045 4.04 10.84 -13.60
N VAL A 1046 3.85 11.55 -12.47
CA VAL A 1046 3.18 12.88 -12.44
C VAL A 1046 3.91 13.88 -13.33
N ILE A 1047 5.25 13.92 -13.33
CA ILE A 1047 6.02 14.78 -14.24
C ILE A 1047 5.72 14.45 -15.71
N LYS A 1048 5.69 13.16 -16.10
CA LYS A 1048 5.36 12.73 -17.47
C LYS A 1048 3.94 13.15 -17.90
N LEU A 1049 2.98 13.04 -16.99
CA LEU A 1049 1.61 13.53 -17.18
C LEU A 1049 1.56 15.05 -17.39
N ILE A 1050 2.28 15.82 -16.56
CA ILE A 1050 2.34 17.30 -16.68
C ILE A 1050 3.14 17.72 -17.92
N VAL A 1051 4.18 17.01 -18.35
CA VAL A 1051 4.82 17.23 -19.66
C VAL A 1051 3.77 17.12 -20.77
N GLY A 1052 2.90 16.12 -20.68
CA GLY A 1052 1.83 15.84 -21.63
C GLY A 1052 2.12 14.65 -22.53
N HIS A 1053 2.92 13.69 -22.06
CA HIS A 1053 3.19 12.46 -22.80
C HIS A 1053 1.89 11.66 -23.01
N ARG A 1054 1.80 11.00 -24.16
CA ARG A 1054 0.70 10.10 -24.57
C ARG A 1054 1.19 8.74 -25.08
N ASP A 1055 2.50 8.60 -25.26
CA ASP A 1055 3.17 7.37 -25.65
C ASP A 1055 3.34 6.48 -24.41
N LEU A 1056 2.73 5.28 -24.43
CA LEU A 1056 2.73 4.36 -23.30
C LEU A 1056 4.15 3.89 -22.92
N VAL A 1057 5.05 3.76 -23.90
CA VAL A 1057 6.45 3.32 -23.71
C VAL A 1057 7.21 4.23 -22.73
N LYS A 1058 6.78 5.49 -22.58
CA LYS A 1058 7.36 6.45 -21.61
C LYS A 1058 6.86 6.24 -20.19
N PHE A 1059 5.63 5.74 -20.02
CA PHE A 1059 5.04 5.52 -18.71
C PHE A 1059 5.53 4.20 -18.11
N LYS A 1060 5.59 4.15 -16.77
CA LYS A 1060 6.16 3.01 -16.04
C LYS A 1060 5.28 2.67 -14.85
N ASN A 1061 4.56 1.56 -14.92
CA ASN A 1061 4.04 0.92 -13.72
C ASN A 1061 5.23 0.32 -12.97
N GLY A 1062 5.46 0.78 -11.73
CA GLY A 1062 6.62 0.42 -10.93
C GLY A 1062 6.28 -0.58 -9.84
N PHE A 1063 7.15 -1.57 -9.65
CA PHE A 1063 7.01 -2.61 -8.62
C PHE A 1063 8.32 -2.71 -7.84
N ALA A 1064 8.24 -2.64 -6.51
CA ALA A 1064 9.39 -2.74 -5.63
C ALA A 1064 9.15 -3.78 -4.54
N ASN A 1065 10.21 -4.54 -4.23
CA ASN A 1065 10.43 -5.09 -2.90
C ASN A 1065 11.79 -4.56 -2.45
N LEU A 1066 11.91 -4.08 -1.21
CA LEU A 1066 13.19 -3.70 -0.63
C LEU A 1066 13.78 -4.76 0.30
N ALA A 1067 13.07 -5.87 0.57
CA ALA A 1067 13.58 -7.00 1.36
C ALA A 1067 14.53 -7.89 0.53
N LEU A 1068 14.03 -8.38 -0.61
CA LEU A 1068 14.90 -8.68 -1.74
C LEU A 1068 15.32 -7.32 -2.33
N PRO A 1069 16.52 -7.14 -2.90
CA PRO A 1069 16.88 -5.90 -3.57
C PRO A 1069 16.25 -5.91 -4.98
N PHE A 1070 14.94 -5.70 -5.08
CA PHE A 1070 14.17 -5.90 -6.31
C PHE A 1070 13.36 -4.68 -6.71
N MET A 1071 13.63 -4.17 -7.91
CA MET A 1071 12.72 -3.27 -8.61
C MET A 1071 12.48 -3.79 -10.03
N ALA A 1072 11.28 -3.60 -10.53
CA ALA A 1072 10.93 -3.84 -11.91
C ALA A 1072 9.91 -2.80 -12.37
N PHE A 1073 9.91 -2.52 -13.67
CA PHE A 1073 8.95 -1.62 -14.29
C PHE A 1073 8.31 -2.30 -15.51
N SER A 1074 7.04 -2.03 -15.76
CA SER A 1074 6.36 -2.40 -16.99
C SER A 1074 5.74 -1.18 -17.67
N GLU A 1075 5.54 -1.29 -18.98
CA GLU A 1075 4.59 -0.42 -19.67
C GLU A 1075 3.19 -0.61 -19.06
N PRO A 1076 2.36 0.44 -18.92
CA PRO A 1076 0.96 0.29 -18.55
C PRO A 1076 0.17 -0.42 -19.65
N VAL A 1077 -0.79 -1.28 -19.27
CA VAL A 1077 -1.62 -2.00 -20.25
C VAL A 1077 -2.53 -1.01 -20.99
N PRO A 1078 -2.61 -1.08 -22.33
CA PRO A 1078 -3.49 -0.20 -23.10
C PRO A 1078 -4.97 -0.48 -22.81
N ALA A 1079 -5.83 0.53 -22.98
CA ALA A 1079 -7.27 0.39 -22.83
C ALA A 1079 -7.83 -0.68 -23.78
N ALA A 1080 -8.67 -1.58 -23.28
CA ALA A 1080 -9.39 -2.54 -24.12
C ALA A 1080 -10.25 -1.80 -25.16
N LYS A 1081 -10.17 -2.25 -26.42
CA LYS A 1081 -10.91 -1.67 -27.55
C LYS A 1081 -12.08 -2.55 -27.95
N ASN A 1082 -13.26 -1.96 -27.92
CA ASN A 1082 -14.50 -2.50 -28.48
C ASN A 1082 -14.85 -1.77 -29.79
N THR A 1083 -15.76 -2.33 -30.61
CA THR A 1083 -16.15 -1.72 -31.89
C THR A 1083 -17.63 -1.88 -32.20
N TYR A 1084 -18.27 -0.82 -32.72
CA TYR A 1084 -19.60 -0.87 -33.36
C TYR A 1084 -19.59 0.00 -34.61
N TYR A 1085 -20.17 -0.47 -35.73
CA TYR A 1085 -20.11 0.19 -37.04
C TYR A 1085 -18.69 0.62 -37.53
N GLY A 1086 -17.63 -0.04 -37.04
CA GLY A 1086 -16.25 0.36 -37.31
C GLY A 1086 -15.75 1.60 -36.55
N LYS A 1087 -16.55 2.16 -35.62
CA LYS A 1087 -16.06 3.07 -34.58
C LYS A 1087 -15.38 2.25 -33.49
N GLU A 1088 -14.10 2.49 -33.24
CA GLU A 1088 -13.42 2.00 -32.03
C GLU A 1088 -13.87 2.81 -30.80
N TRP A 1089 -13.99 2.15 -29.64
CA TRP A 1089 -14.25 2.79 -28.36
C TRP A 1089 -13.61 2.02 -27.19
N THR A 1090 -13.45 2.69 -26.05
CA THR A 1090 -12.78 2.19 -24.84
C THR A 1090 -13.54 2.62 -23.57
N LEU A 1091 -13.11 2.18 -22.39
CA LEU A 1091 -13.68 2.63 -21.09
C LEU A 1091 -13.68 4.16 -20.86
N TRP A 1092 -12.89 4.92 -21.64
CA TRP A 1092 -12.82 6.38 -21.60
C TRP A 1092 -13.86 7.08 -22.47
N ASP A 1093 -14.48 6.33 -23.38
CA ASP A 1093 -15.46 6.82 -24.35
C ASP A 1093 -16.87 6.77 -23.77
N ARG A 1094 -17.74 7.66 -24.28
CA ARG A 1094 -19.14 7.82 -23.88
C ARG A 1094 -19.88 8.70 -24.87
N PHE A 1095 -21.19 8.57 -24.92
CA PHE A 1095 -22.04 9.53 -25.60
C PHE A 1095 -22.27 10.74 -24.68
N GLU A 1096 -21.96 11.96 -25.13
CA GLU A 1096 -22.25 13.21 -24.40
C GLU A 1096 -23.57 13.78 -24.93
N VAL A 1097 -24.66 13.61 -24.19
CA VAL A 1097 -25.99 14.16 -24.50
C VAL A 1097 -26.23 15.37 -23.60
N THR A 1098 -26.78 16.47 -24.11
CA THR A 1098 -26.89 17.74 -23.37
C THR A 1098 -28.27 18.36 -23.51
N GLY A 1099 -28.84 18.82 -22.38
CA GLY A 1099 -30.15 19.47 -22.33
C GLY A 1099 -31.29 18.49 -22.03
N GLU A 1100 -32.43 19.03 -21.64
CA GLU A 1100 -33.54 18.24 -21.11
C GLU A 1100 -34.45 17.67 -22.21
N LEU A 1101 -34.09 16.50 -22.73
CA LEU A 1101 -34.91 15.69 -23.63
C LEU A 1101 -36.01 14.94 -22.85
N SER A 1102 -37.15 14.69 -23.50
CA SER A 1102 -38.04 13.61 -23.09
C SER A 1102 -37.43 12.23 -23.38
N LEU A 1103 -37.93 11.17 -22.73
CA LEU A 1103 -37.51 9.80 -23.02
C LEU A 1103 -37.73 9.42 -24.49
N GLN A 1104 -38.80 9.89 -25.14
CA GLN A 1104 -39.02 9.65 -26.57
C GLN A 1104 -37.94 10.34 -27.42
N GLU A 1105 -37.62 11.60 -27.14
CA GLU A 1105 -36.59 12.35 -27.87
C GLU A 1105 -35.18 11.77 -27.63
N PHE A 1106 -34.90 11.25 -26.44
CA PHE A 1106 -33.67 10.53 -26.12
C PHE A 1106 -33.55 9.22 -26.91
N LEU A 1107 -34.62 8.41 -27.01
CA LEU A 1107 -34.62 7.19 -27.83
C LEU A 1107 -34.46 7.51 -29.33
N ASN A 1108 -35.18 8.53 -29.82
CA ASN A 1108 -35.05 9.03 -31.19
C ASN A 1108 -33.63 9.51 -31.50
N TYR A 1109 -32.98 10.24 -30.59
CA TYR A 1109 -31.61 10.74 -30.79
C TYR A 1109 -30.63 9.61 -31.14
N PHE A 1110 -30.72 8.46 -30.45
CA PHE A 1110 -29.84 7.32 -30.74
C PHE A 1110 -30.21 6.60 -32.04
N GLU A 1111 -31.51 6.44 -32.36
CA GLU A 1111 -31.96 5.81 -33.60
C GLU A 1111 -31.67 6.68 -34.85
N GLU A 1112 -31.75 8.02 -34.73
CA GLU A 1112 -31.53 8.98 -35.82
C GLU A 1112 -30.05 9.37 -36.01
N ASN A 1113 -29.31 9.68 -34.94
CA ASN A 1113 -27.94 10.20 -35.05
C ASN A 1113 -26.88 9.09 -34.98
N GLU A 1114 -27.01 8.16 -34.03
CA GLU A 1114 -26.04 7.09 -33.81
C GLU A 1114 -26.37 5.80 -34.56
N LYS A 1115 -27.61 5.69 -35.08
CA LYS A 1115 -28.19 4.49 -35.70
C LYS A 1115 -28.25 3.30 -34.73
N LEU A 1116 -28.42 3.57 -33.44
CA LEU A 1116 -28.49 2.58 -32.38
C LEU A 1116 -29.92 2.52 -31.82
N LYS A 1117 -30.56 1.37 -31.94
CA LYS A 1117 -31.93 1.18 -31.47
C LYS A 1117 -31.92 0.71 -30.02
N ILE A 1118 -32.02 1.63 -29.08
CA ILE A 1118 -32.03 1.31 -27.63
C ILE A 1118 -33.17 0.32 -27.31
N THR A 1119 -32.79 -0.85 -26.80
CA THR A 1119 -33.69 -1.92 -26.35
C THR A 1119 -33.86 -1.92 -24.84
N MET A 1120 -32.85 -1.49 -24.07
CA MET A 1120 -32.94 -1.26 -22.62
C MET A 1120 -32.13 -0.03 -22.21
N LEU A 1121 -32.62 0.69 -21.21
CA LEU A 1121 -32.00 1.91 -20.67
C LEU A 1121 -32.16 1.94 -19.15
N SER A 1122 -31.06 2.09 -18.42
CA SER A 1122 -31.04 2.11 -16.95
C SER A 1122 -30.16 3.21 -16.36
N GLN A 1123 -30.40 3.53 -15.10
CA GLN A 1123 -29.52 4.32 -14.26
C GLN A 1123 -29.13 3.46 -13.04
N GLY A 1124 -27.93 2.86 -13.08
CA GLY A 1124 -27.57 1.80 -12.14
C GLY A 1124 -28.62 0.70 -12.12
N VAL A 1125 -29.12 0.33 -10.92
CA VAL A 1125 -30.17 -0.69 -10.75
C VAL A 1125 -31.57 -0.27 -11.23
N SER A 1126 -31.78 0.97 -11.67
CA SER A 1126 -33.10 1.50 -12.05
C SER A 1126 -33.36 1.41 -13.56
N MET A 1127 -34.11 0.39 -14.03
CA MET A 1127 -34.54 0.26 -15.43
C MET A 1127 -35.57 1.35 -15.80
N LEU A 1128 -35.12 2.36 -16.54
CA LEU A 1128 -35.90 3.51 -16.99
C LEU A 1128 -36.80 3.14 -18.18
N TYR A 1129 -36.28 2.37 -19.13
CA TYR A 1129 -37.01 1.89 -20.30
C TYR A 1129 -36.54 0.48 -20.72
N SER A 1130 -37.43 -0.27 -21.36
CA SER A 1130 -37.14 -1.54 -22.02
C SER A 1130 -38.23 -1.83 -23.07
N PHE A 1131 -37.85 -2.46 -24.19
CA PHE A 1131 -38.78 -2.85 -25.26
C PHE A 1131 -39.87 -3.83 -24.81
N PHE A 1132 -39.60 -4.66 -23.78
CA PHE A 1132 -40.57 -5.61 -23.21
C PHE A 1132 -41.44 -5.01 -22.09
N MET A 1133 -41.30 -3.70 -21.80
CA MET A 1133 -42.10 -3.03 -20.77
C MET A 1133 -43.60 -2.97 -21.17
N PRO A 1134 -44.54 -3.25 -20.25
CA PRO A 1134 -45.98 -3.19 -20.56
C PRO A 1134 -46.38 -1.83 -21.15
N LYS A 1135 -47.06 -1.84 -22.30
CA LYS A 1135 -47.33 -0.64 -23.13
C LYS A 1135 -47.86 0.56 -22.32
N ALA A 1136 -48.78 0.34 -21.37
CA ALA A 1136 -49.30 1.40 -20.51
C ALA A 1136 -48.22 2.11 -19.67
N LYS A 1137 -47.25 1.37 -19.09
CA LYS A 1137 -46.11 1.95 -18.35
C LYS A 1137 -45.13 2.66 -19.28
N CYS A 1138 -44.95 2.16 -20.50
CA CYS A 1138 -44.10 2.78 -21.50
C CYS A 1138 -44.69 4.13 -21.96
N SER A 1139 -45.97 4.16 -22.36
CA SER A 1139 -46.67 5.38 -22.76
C SER A 1139 -46.79 6.44 -21.67
N GLU A 1140 -46.74 6.07 -20.38
CA GLU A 1140 -46.63 7.03 -19.27
C GLU A 1140 -45.26 7.71 -19.21
N ARG A 1141 -44.18 6.99 -19.54
CA ARG A 1141 -42.78 7.45 -19.41
C ARG A 1141 -42.27 8.20 -20.63
N LEU A 1142 -42.63 7.77 -21.85
CA LEU A 1142 -42.13 8.34 -23.10
C LEU A 1142 -42.20 9.88 -23.20
N PRO A 1143 -43.30 10.57 -22.83
CA PRO A 1143 -43.38 12.03 -22.92
C PRO A 1143 -42.78 12.77 -21.71
N LEU A 1144 -42.20 12.07 -20.72
CA LEU A 1144 -41.61 12.72 -19.55
C LEU A 1144 -40.14 13.12 -19.82
N PRO A 1145 -39.71 14.29 -19.30
CA PRO A 1145 -38.29 14.65 -19.23
C PRO A 1145 -37.44 13.57 -18.55
N MET A 1146 -36.22 13.31 -19.03
CA MET A 1146 -35.36 12.25 -18.49
C MET A 1146 -35.09 12.41 -16.99
N SER A 1147 -34.93 13.64 -16.48
CA SER A 1147 -34.75 13.89 -15.04
C SER A 1147 -35.98 13.50 -14.20
N GLU A 1148 -37.18 13.60 -14.78
CA GLU A 1148 -38.45 13.22 -14.14
C GLU A 1148 -38.71 11.71 -14.28
N VAL A 1149 -38.32 11.07 -15.39
CA VAL A 1149 -38.31 9.60 -15.51
C VAL A 1149 -37.40 9.01 -14.43
N VAL A 1150 -36.17 9.50 -14.32
CA VAL A 1150 -35.22 9.11 -13.26
C VAL A 1150 -35.84 9.29 -11.87
N ARG A 1151 -36.38 10.47 -11.57
CA ARG A 1151 -36.99 10.79 -10.26
C ARG A 1151 -38.16 9.84 -9.91
N ARG A 1152 -39.02 9.50 -10.87
CA ARG A 1152 -40.16 8.58 -10.65
C ARG A 1152 -39.74 7.12 -10.51
N VAL A 1153 -38.78 6.66 -11.31
CA VAL A 1153 -38.42 5.25 -11.40
C VAL A 1153 -37.49 4.84 -10.27
N SER A 1154 -36.41 5.60 -10.04
CA SER A 1154 -35.47 5.36 -8.94
C SER A 1154 -36.03 5.74 -7.56
N LYS A 1155 -37.07 6.59 -7.54
CA LYS A 1155 -37.58 7.31 -6.35
C LYS A 1155 -36.54 8.21 -5.67
N ARG A 1156 -35.37 8.42 -6.30
CA ARG A 1156 -34.29 9.27 -5.80
C ARG A 1156 -34.60 10.74 -6.13
N ARG A 1157 -34.26 11.63 -5.18
CA ARG A 1157 -34.18 13.06 -5.44
C ARG A 1157 -32.86 13.36 -6.15
N LEU A 1158 -32.92 14.04 -7.29
CA LEU A 1158 -31.75 14.66 -7.90
C LEU A 1158 -31.37 15.91 -7.11
N GLU A 1159 -30.10 16.00 -6.73
CA GLU A 1159 -29.58 17.06 -5.87
C GLU A 1159 -29.00 18.24 -6.69
N PRO A 1160 -29.05 19.49 -6.20
CA PRO A 1160 -28.68 20.68 -6.98
C PRO A 1160 -27.20 20.82 -7.39
N HIS A 1161 -26.38 19.80 -7.13
CA HIS A 1161 -24.95 19.74 -7.47
C HIS A 1161 -24.63 18.66 -8.51
N GLU A 1162 -25.58 17.78 -8.86
CA GLU A 1162 -25.44 16.85 -9.96
C GLU A 1162 -25.55 17.63 -11.29
N ARG A 1163 -24.52 17.58 -12.15
CA ARG A 1163 -24.54 18.24 -13.47
C ARG A 1163 -24.89 17.28 -14.58
N SER A 1164 -24.54 16.01 -14.43
CA SER A 1164 -24.89 14.97 -15.40
C SER A 1164 -25.31 13.66 -14.74
N LEU A 1165 -26.05 12.86 -15.49
CA LEU A 1165 -26.52 11.53 -15.12
C LEU A 1165 -25.81 10.50 -16.01
N VAL A 1166 -25.37 9.39 -15.43
CA VAL A 1166 -24.87 8.23 -16.17
C VAL A 1166 -26.06 7.32 -16.50
N PHE A 1167 -26.20 6.95 -17.77
CA PHE A 1167 -27.12 5.90 -18.21
C PHE A 1167 -26.38 4.78 -18.93
N GLU A 1168 -26.73 3.54 -18.59
CA GLU A 1168 -26.32 2.36 -19.34
C GLU A 1168 -27.39 2.02 -20.37
N ILE A 1169 -26.97 1.62 -21.57
CA ILE A 1169 -27.85 1.25 -22.68
C ILE A 1169 -27.48 -0.12 -23.23
N CYS A 1170 -28.51 -0.92 -23.53
CA CYS A 1170 -28.42 -2.01 -24.50
C CYS A 1170 -29.12 -1.54 -25.77
N CYS A 1171 -28.56 -1.83 -26.93
CA CYS A 1171 -29.08 -1.36 -28.20
C CYS A 1171 -28.74 -2.32 -29.33
N ASN A 1172 -29.67 -2.41 -30.28
CA ASN A 1172 -29.48 -3.20 -31.48
C ASN A 1172 -29.01 -2.30 -32.62
N ASP A 1173 -28.29 -2.89 -33.57
CA ASP A 1173 -27.85 -2.23 -34.80
C ASP A 1173 -28.96 -2.14 -35.87
N VAL A 1174 -28.60 -1.73 -37.09
CA VAL A 1174 -29.54 -1.59 -38.23
C VAL A 1174 -30.02 -2.92 -38.81
N ASP A 1175 -29.26 -4.00 -38.62
CA ASP A 1175 -29.63 -5.35 -39.08
C ASP A 1175 -30.45 -6.10 -38.01
N GLY A 1176 -30.33 -5.68 -36.75
CA GLY A 1176 -31.15 -6.10 -35.61
C GLY A 1176 -30.38 -6.87 -34.54
N GLU A 1177 -29.05 -6.96 -34.63
CA GLU A 1177 -28.20 -7.66 -33.67
C GLU A 1177 -27.85 -6.76 -32.47
N ASP A 1178 -27.67 -7.33 -31.27
CA ASP A 1178 -27.31 -6.59 -30.05
C ASP A 1178 -25.83 -6.20 -30.06
N VAL A 1179 -25.52 -4.94 -29.77
CA VAL A 1179 -24.14 -4.40 -29.86
C VAL A 1179 -23.70 -3.67 -28.59
N GLU A 1180 -22.48 -3.96 -28.14
CA GLU A 1180 -21.87 -3.29 -27.00
C GLU A 1180 -21.35 -1.89 -27.39
N VAL A 1181 -21.79 -0.87 -26.65
CA VAL A 1181 -21.52 0.54 -26.93
C VAL A 1181 -21.15 1.29 -25.65
N PRO A 1182 -20.53 2.48 -25.75
CA PRO A 1182 -20.22 3.31 -24.58
C PRO A 1182 -21.45 3.69 -23.75
N TYR A 1183 -21.24 3.95 -22.45
CA TYR A 1183 -22.27 4.54 -21.59
C TYR A 1183 -22.65 5.96 -22.06
N VAL A 1184 -23.78 6.47 -21.55
CA VAL A 1184 -24.25 7.83 -21.86
C VAL A 1184 -24.02 8.74 -20.66
N ARG A 1185 -23.36 9.88 -20.89
CA ARG A 1185 -23.33 11.02 -19.96
C ARG A 1185 -24.35 12.06 -20.42
N TYR A 1186 -25.44 12.15 -19.67
CA TYR A 1186 -26.56 13.04 -19.93
C TYR A 1186 -26.46 14.29 -19.07
N THR A 1187 -26.08 15.42 -19.66
CA THR A 1187 -25.87 16.70 -18.98
C THR A 1187 -27.19 17.44 -18.81
N LEU A 1188 -27.54 17.75 -17.55
CA LEU A 1188 -28.75 18.44 -17.13
C LEU A 1188 -28.71 19.94 -17.52
N PRO A 1189 -29.88 20.60 -17.68
CA PRO A 1189 -29.99 22.00 -18.08
C PRO A 1189 -29.62 23.03 -16.98
#